data_AF-A0A1H9BLH2-F1
#
_entry.id   AF-A0A1H9BLH2-F1
#
_cell.length_a   1.000
_cell.length_b   1.000
_cell.length_c   1.000
_cell.angle_alpha   90.00
_cell.angle_beta   90.00
_cell.angle_gamma   90.00
#
_symmetry.space_group_name_H-M   'P 1'
#
loop_
_entity.id
_entity.type
_entity.pdbx_description
1 polymer ?
#
loop_
_entity_poly.entity_id
_entity_poly.type
_entity_poly.pdbx_seq_one_letter_code
_entity_poly.pdbx_strand_id
1 'polypeptide(L)'
;MARLLLLLPFILLLSSCDDGAMKELIALPADGPVLLVGEANSGPLEALRQAMGKPSNVAAYRMLEEDSLFQYRNLTLLRPDYDSLTAHRRTSVERFVMSGGRLLIIDERPAVPYAWAWYESARSAAPPSSTLGNGQVLAVADKSPEMQTFFTAELPPAPASAPQLPLSAPKDDRFQMQVLDDNIYEPMEMEVLPNGSVLFLERRGKMKLWSKGSTRLVHDFDVCIEGNYEDGLHGLALDPGYGQDNDWIYLYYTPAPCDSLDQLLSRFDYKNGVIDTASEVVMLRVTVQRDKCCHSGGGLEFDRNGLLYLSTGDNTSSKESDGYSPLDERPGRGPFDAQKSSGNTADLRGKILRIRPMPDGTYEIPEGNLFADGEGGRPEIYTMGCRNPFRIAIDPWTNYLYWGDVGPDVGQPGKYGPESYDEWNQARTAGNFGWPYFVGDNYAFNERDFATDEVGAPFNPDAPVNASPNNYGARNLPPARPAFIWYPYGPSEEFPVLGQGSRSAMAGPFFDKDNLVPITNSALPEYYHGKWFIYEWARSWIKVVTLDSARQEIVQMEDFLPELTISKPIDFKFGPDGSIYLLEYGNDYFLNNPDARLIRISYSAKNRPPVANLLADETAGGIPFRPTLSAAGSSDPDPEDSLSYRWFLDGKLMAETMEYSPMITQAGSHSLRLEVSDLAGSTSESSTVLAVGNARPELTLALNGNRSFLLPGRNQLTYTASVSDPEDRAAGKLDESKVLVNATWVEDPQLADGLRRGEAQLPSGDLAYSAGASLIEGSDCYTCHKERAENVGPAYLAVAERYEDTPANITMLAGKVIKGGNGNWGERLMSGHPALSQSDAETMVGYILSLNNGGLPLAGAVRPGDGSGSYVLAASYRDNGGKSTPPLTGQRTVVLRPTRLEAEHAHDGLYRAAVPGSGQNMAFKVVSFRPGGWMRLADIDLSGLRAFTFDLHANAPGELELRYGSPEGELLAQTKTSPTEGWNETERVRLPLPAGTRTAADLYLVWKGEGGVVSDDMGHHRPGDLGWVDVMGVE
;
A
#
# COMPACT_ATOMS: atom_id res chain seq x y z
N MET A 1 84.31 33.80 -26.03
CA MET A 1 84.00 33.96 -27.47
C MET A 1 83.17 32.75 -27.88
N ALA A 2 82.05 32.82 -28.56
CA ALA A 2 81.29 33.91 -29.14
C ALA A 2 80.12 33.27 -29.90
N ARG A 3 79.15 34.09 -30.35
CA ARG A 3 78.15 33.85 -31.41
C ARG A 3 76.78 33.34 -30.89
N LEU A 4 75.63 33.74 -31.43
CA LEU A 4 75.31 34.52 -32.63
C LEU A 4 73.86 35.06 -32.54
N LEU A 5 73.54 36.03 -33.39
CA LEU A 5 72.22 36.60 -33.68
C LEU A 5 71.18 35.60 -34.23
N LEU A 6 69.89 35.98 -34.08
CA LEU A 6 68.65 35.51 -34.74
C LEU A 6 68.07 34.14 -34.31
N LEU A 7 66.72 34.06 -34.16
CA LEU A 7 65.85 32.95 -33.66
C LEU A 7 65.77 32.86 -32.10
N LEU A 8 64.67 32.58 -31.38
CA LEU A 8 63.37 31.89 -31.59
C LEU A 8 62.31 32.40 -30.54
N PRO A 9 60.99 32.32 -30.81
CA PRO A 9 59.92 32.51 -29.82
C PRO A 9 59.44 31.18 -29.19
N PHE A 10 58.96 31.19 -27.93
CA PHE A 10 57.72 30.52 -27.45
C PHE A 10 57.66 30.43 -25.90
N ILE A 11 56.68 31.14 -25.32
CA ILE A 11 55.65 30.65 -24.38
C ILE A 11 56.03 29.58 -23.32
N LEU A 12 55.98 29.92 -22.03
CA LEU A 12 54.86 29.66 -21.08
C LEU A 12 55.29 29.99 -19.63
N LEU A 13 54.50 30.82 -18.96
CA LEU A 13 54.54 31.00 -17.51
C LEU A 13 54.07 29.72 -16.81
N LEU A 14 54.80 29.28 -15.79
CA LEU A 14 54.31 28.72 -14.51
C LEU A 14 55.49 28.24 -13.65
N SER A 15 55.37 28.45 -12.33
CA SER A 15 55.91 27.70 -11.17
C SER A 15 56.88 28.41 -10.19
N SER A 16 56.48 28.25 -8.91
CA SER A 16 57.13 28.43 -7.59
C SER A 16 57.08 29.84 -6.94
N CYS A 17 56.20 30.07 -5.95
CA CYS A 17 56.25 29.72 -4.49
C CYS A 17 57.09 30.77 -3.70
N ASP A 18 56.67 31.37 -2.58
CA ASP A 18 55.62 31.05 -1.58
C ASP A 18 55.29 32.29 -0.71
N ASP A 19 54.33 32.15 0.20
CA ASP A 19 54.02 32.96 1.40
C ASP A 19 53.22 34.27 1.23
N GLY A 20 51.89 34.13 1.17
CA GLY A 20 50.97 35.24 1.34
C GLY A 20 49.48 34.89 1.39
N ALA A 21 49.08 33.71 1.87
CA ALA A 21 47.66 33.41 2.06
C ALA A 21 47.44 32.38 3.17
N MET A 22 47.50 32.83 4.43
CA MET A 22 46.87 32.13 5.54
C MET A 22 46.28 33.18 6.46
N LYS A 23 44.95 33.32 6.40
CA LYS A 23 44.00 33.39 7.54
C LYS A 23 42.75 34.20 7.16
N GLU A 24 41.75 33.50 6.66
CA GLU A 24 40.41 33.61 7.22
C GLU A 24 39.91 32.19 7.45
N LEU A 25 40.37 31.59 8.56
CA LEU A 25 39.56 30.60 9.24
C LEU A 25 38.33 31.38 9.73
N ILE A 26 37.19 31.22 9.06
CA ILE A 26 35.91 31.62 9.65
C ILE A 26 35.72 30.73 10.87
N ALA A 27 36.06 31.27 12.04
CA ALA A 27 35.73 30.66 13.31
C ALA A 27 34.21 30.73 13.45
N LEU A 28 33.55 29.56 13.38
CA LEU A 28 32.13 29.48 13.73
C LEU A 28 31.94 30.02 15.16
N PRO A 29 30.86 30.78 15.44
CA PRO A 29 30.58 31.22 16.81
C PRO A 29 30.39 30.01 17.74
N ALA A 30 30.48 30.25 19.05
CA ALA A 30 30.32 29.24 20.11
C ALA A 30 28.92 28.59 20.18
N ASP A 31 28.00 28.92 19.27
CA ASP A 31 26.56 28.69 19.41
C ASP A 31 26.03 27.56 18.51
N GLY A 32 26.64 26.38 18.61
CA GLY A 32 26.00 25.09 18.29
C GLY A 32 26.19 24.55 16.86
N PRO A 33 25.84 23.26 16.65
CA PRO A 33 26.14 22.55 15.40
C PRO A 33 25.24 23.00 14.23
N VAL A 34 25.78 22.85 13.01
CA VAL A 34 25.13 23.11 11.72
C VAL A 34 24.77 21.78 11.07
N LEU A 35 23.49 21.60 10.73
CA LEU A 35 23.01 20.47 9.93
C LEU A 35 22.93 20.88 8.46
N LEU A 36 23.66 20.17 7.60
CA LEU A 36 23.53 20.30 6.15
C LEU A 36 22.66 19.16 5.62
N VAL A 37 21.61 19.50 4.89
CA VAL A 37 20.71 18.51 4.27
C VAL A 37 20.56 18.80 2.78
N GLY A 38 20.95 17.83 1.96
CA GLY A 38 20.73 17.81 0.52
C GLY A 38 21.74 16.98 -0.26
N GLU A 39 21.66 16.97 -1.59
CA GLU A 39 22.57 16.16 -2.42
C GLU A 39 24.03 16.66 -2.29
N ALA A 40 24.88 15.78 -1.76
CA ALA A 40 26.27 16.08 -1.40
C ALA A 40 27.22 16.29 -2.60
N ASN A 41 26.74 16.15 -3.84
CA ASN A 41 27.57 16.24 -5.05
C ASN A 41 27.55 17.59 -5.74
N SER A 42 26.89 18.58 -5.14
CA SER A 42 26.79 19.90 -5.73
C SER A 42 27.99 20.76 -5.30
N GLY A 43 28.58 21.52 -6.24
CA GLY A 43 29.62 22.53 -5.97
C GLY A 43 29.35 23.53 -4.82
N PRO A 44 28.10 23.78 -4.39
CA PRO A 44 27.76 24.54 -3.19
C PRO A 44 28.21 23.96 -1.87
N LEU A 45 28.25 22.62 -1.72
CA LEU A 45 28.72 21.99 -0.48
C LEU A 45 30.20 22.30 -0.23
N GLU A 46 31.00 22.30 -1.30
CA GLU A 46 32.42 22.66 -1.23
C GLU A 46 32.61 24.16 -0.99
N ALA A 47 31.80 25.01 -1.60
CA ALA A 47 31.78 26.45 -1.31
C ALA A 47 31.41 26.74 0.16
N LEU A 48 30.43 26.03 0.73
CA LEU A 48 30.07 26.11 2.14
C LEU A 48 31.16 25.56 3.06
N ARG A 49 31.82 24.45 2.72
CA ARG A 49 32.96 23.92 3.48
C ARG A 49 34.13 24.90 3.50
N GLN A 50 34.44 25.52 2.35
CA GLN A 50 35.47 26.54 2.24
C GLN A 50 35.10 27.82 3.01
N ALA A 51 33.82 28.20 3.02
CA ALA A 51 33.32 29.35 3.77
C ALA A 51 33.17 29.09 5.28
N MET A 52 32.90 27.87 5.73
CA MET A 52 32.55 27.59 7.14
C MET A 52 33.62 26.81 7.91
N GLY A 53 34.72 26.40 7.27
CA GLY A 53 35.84 25.70 7.90
C GLY A 53 35.58 24.21 8.13
N LYS A 54 34.47 23.81 8.80
CA LYS A 54 33.93 22.43 8.89
C LYS A 54 32.45 22.45 9.33
N PRO A 55 31.49 21.91 8.56
CA PRO A 55 30.14 21.66 9.06
C PRO A 55 30.12 20.53 10.09
N SER A 56 29.13 20.55 10.99
CA SER A 56 29.03 19.60 12.11
C SER A 56 28.48 18.24 11.71
N ASN A 57 27.56 18.20 10.75
CA ASN A 57 26.99 16.95 10.22
C ASN A 57 26.39 17.15 8.81
N VAL A 58 26.43 16.12 7.97
CA VAL A 58 25.75 16.06 6.67
C VAL A 58 24.77 14.90 6.70
N ALA A 59 23.50 15.16 6.42
CA ALA A 59 22.44 14.17 6.54
C ALA A 59 21.56 14.12 5.29
N ALA A 60 20.96 12.95 5.03
CA ALA A 60 19.90 12.81 4.04
C ALA A 60 18.59 13.43 4.53
N TYR A 61 17.68 13.81 3.61
CA TYR A 61 16.38 14.44 3.92
C TYR A 61 15.53 13.69 4.97
N ARG A 62 15.73 12.37 5.10
CA ARG A 62 15.08 11.52 6.12
C ARG A 62 15.39 11.88 7.58
N MET A 63 16.35 12.77 7.83
CA MET A 63 16.78 13.19 9.17
C MET A 63 16.17 14.55 9.60
N LEU A 64 15.31 15.15 8.78
CA LEU A 64 14.61 16.42 9.08
C LEU A 64 13.40 16.20 10.00
N GLU A 65 13.62 15.52 11.12
CA GLU A 65 12.62 15.28 12.14
C GLU A 65 12.83 16.23 13.33
N GLU A 66 11.74 16.67 13.95
CA GLU A 66 11.74 17.67 15.04
C GLU A 66 12.75 17.32 16.17
N ASP A 67 12.76 16.06 16.63
CA ASP A 67 13.68 15.56 17.67
C ASP A 67 15.16 15.67 17.26
N SER A 68 15.45 15.54 15.96
CA SER A 68 16.81 15.64 15.42
C SER A 68 17.24 17.09 15.21
N LEU A 69 16.30 17.95 14.79
CA LEU A 69 16.56 19.36 14.48
C LEU A 69 16.87 20.20 15.72
N PHE A 70 16.29 19.86 16.88
CA PHE A 70 16.57 20.58 18.14
C PHE A 70 18.00 20.42 18.67
N GLN A 71 18.78 19.51 18.11
CA GLN A 71 20.22 19.39 18.42
C GLN A 71 21.05 20.44 17.69
N TYR A 72 20.47 21.13 16.70
CA TYR A 72 21.14 22.08 15.84
C TYR A 72 20.64 23.50 16.09
N ARG A 73 21.49 24.48 15.78
CA ARG A 73 21.14 25.91 15.82
C ARG A 73 20.95 26.49 14.43
N ASN A 74 21.53 25.82 13.44
CA ASN A 74 21.55 26.23 12.05
C ASN A 74 21.23 25.03 11.15
N LEU A 75 20.33 25.23 10.20
CA LEU A 75 19.96 24.26 9.18
C LEU A 75 20.25 24.86 7.80
N THR A 76 20.87 24.10 6.92
CA THR A 76 21.09 24.49 5.53
C THR A 76 20.47 23.46 4.61
N LEU A 77 19.51 23.89 3.78
CA LEU A 77 18.90 23.09 2.73
C LEU A 77 19.61 23.36 1.39
N LEU A 78 20.25 22.33 0.86
CA LEU A 78 20.99 22.37 -0.41
C LEU A 78 20.13 21.78 -1.52
N ARG A 79 19.56 22.63 -2.39
CA ARG A 79 18.80 22.24 -3.57
C ARG A 79 17.88 21.02 -3.30
N PRO A 80 16.83 21.15 -2.47
CA PRO A 80 15.87 20.07 -2.25
C PRO A 80 15.42 19.46 -3.58
N ASP A 81 15.51 18.15 -3.75
CA ASP A 81 14.88 17.51 -4.91
C ASP A 81 13.36 17.64 -4.76
N TYR A 82 12.62 17.73 -5.88
CA TYR A 82 11.16 17.91 -5.94
C TYR A 82 10.42 17.25 -4.78
N ASP A 83 9.52 17.98 -4.09
CA ASP A 83 8.64 17.54 -2.99
C ASP A 83 9.17 16.40 -2.08
N SER A 84 10.48 16.34 -1.87
CA SER A 84 11.17 15.23 -1.20
C SER A 84 10.97 15.20 0.31
N LEU A 85 10.35 16.24 0.87
CA LEU A 85 9.95 16.31 2.27
C LEU A 85 8.47 16.01 2.42
N THR A 86 8.17 15.01 3.26
CA THR A 86 6.83 14.74 3.76
C THR A 86 6.26 15.97 4.47
N ALA A 87 4.93 16.06 4.60
CA ALA A 87 4.28 17.13 5.39
C ALA A 87 4.89 17.26 6.79
N HIS A 88 5.11 16.12 7.47
CA HIS A 88 5.75 16.08 8.77
C HIS A 88 7.12 16.78 8.81
N ARG A 89 8.00 16.50 7.84
CA ARG A 89 9.35 17.10 7.77
C ARG A 89 9.31 18.59 7.43
N ARG A 90 8.39 18.99 6.55
CA ARG A 90 8.17 20.41 6.22
C ARG A 90 7.80 21.19 7.47
N THR A 91 6.85 20.68 8.25
CA THR A 91 6.44 21.27 9.52
C THR A 91 7.59 21.26 10.52
N SER A 92 8.39 20.19 10.61
CA SER A 92 9.56 20.12 11.50
C SER A 92 10.59 21.22 11.20
N VAL A 93 10.87 21.51 9.93
CA VAL A 93 11.78 22.59 9.53
C VAL A 93 11.18 23.96 9.84
N GLU A 94 9.91 24.18 9.51
CA GLU A 94 9.21 25.42 9.82
C GLU A 94 9.22 25.72 11.32
N ARG A 95 8.94 24.70 12.16
CA ARG A 95 9.01 24.81 13.63
C ARG A 95 10.41 25.10 14.13
N PHE A 96 11.42 24.44 13.57
CA PHE A 96 12.81 24.72 13.90
C PHE A 96 13.11 26.21 13.72
N VAL A 97 12.73 26.79 12.58
CA VAL A 97 12.90 28.23 12.34
C VAL A 97 12.04 29.06 13.30
N MET A 98 10.75 28.77 13.42
CA MET A 98 9.85 29.52 14.32
C MET A 98 10.30 29.52 15.78
N SER A 99 10.99 28.47 16.23
CA SER A 99 11.55 28.32 17.59
C SER A 99 12.87 29.08 17.82
N GLY A 100 13.42 29.74 16.80
CA GLY A 100 14.68 30.50 16.87
C GLY A 100 15.84 29.89 16.10
N GLY A 101 15.60 28.82 15.34
CA GLY A 101 16.56 28.24 14.42
C GLY A 101 16.84 29.15 13.22
N ARG A 102 18.03 29.02 12.64
CA ARG A 102 18.42 29.76 11.42
C ARG A 102 18.43 28.81 10.22
N LEU A 103 17.68 29.15 9.18
CA LEU A 103 17.56 28.37 7.96
C LEU A 103 18.25 29.09 6.80
N LEU A 104 19.24 28.43 6.19
CA LEU A 104 19.84 28.84 4.92
C LEU A 104 19.28 27.97 3.80
N ILE A 105 18.71 28.59 2.78
CA ILE A 105 18.21 27.93 1.57
C ILE A 105 19.14 28.29 0.41
N ILE A 106 19.69 27.27 -0.23
CA ILE A 106 20.49 27.42 -1.44
C ILE A 106 19.79 26.70 -2.58
N ASP A 107 19.09 27.47 -3.43
CA ASP A 107 18.33 26.93 -4.56
C ASP A 107 18.27 27.96 -5.71
N GLU A 108 18.99 27.66 -6.80
CA GLU A 108 19.14 28.55 -7.97
C GLU A 108 18.07 28.34 -9.05
N ARG A 109 17.16 27.37 -8.89
CA ARG A 109 16.18 27.07 -9.94
C ARG A 109 15.19 28.23 -10.14
N PRO A 110 14.80 28.55 -11.40
CA PRO A 110 13.70 29.47 -11.66
C PRO A 110 12.44 28.93 -10.96
N ALA A 111 11.62 29.81 -10.40
CA ALA A 111 10.48 29.45 -9.55
C ALA A 111 9.45 28.57 -10.27
N VAL A 112 9.67 27.26 -10.24
CA VAL A 112 8.63 26.24 -10.32
C VAL A 112 8.24 25.98 -8.87
N PRO A 113 7.01 26.28 -8.45
CA PRO A 113 6.66 26.23 -7.04
C PRO A 113 6.73 24.80 -6.50
N TYR A 114 7.50 24.60 -5.44
CA TYR A 114 7.33 23.46 -4.52
C TYR A 114 5.92 23.51 -3.93
N ALA A 115 5.33 22.36 -3.57
CA ALA A 115 4.06 22.31 -2.82
C ALA A 115 4.21 22.77 -1.35
N TRP A 116 5.32 23.45 -1.01
CA TRP A 116 5.72 23.86 0.34
C TRP A 116 5.47 25.37 0.46
N ALA A 117 4.22 25.76 0.72
CA ALA A 117 3.82 27.17 0.71
C ALA A 117 4.72 28.08 1.56
N TRP A 118 5.13 27.64 2.76
CA TRP A 118 6.03 28.40 3.63
C TRP A 118 7.45 28.50 3.06
N TYR A 119 7.97 27.43 2.44
CA TYR A 119 9.32 27.42 1.87
C TYR A 119 9.37 28.29 0.63
N GLU A 120 8.36 28.25 -0.24
CA GLU A 120 8.25 29.16 -1.39
C GLU A 120 8.12 30.61 -0.95
N SER A 121 7.29 30.88 0.06
CA SER A 121 7.18 32.22 0.64
C SER A 121 8.52 32.69 1.21
N ALA A 122 9.28 31.82 1.87
CA ALA A 122 10.57 32.15 2.45
C ALA A 122 11.67 32.33 1.39
N ARG A 123 11.63 31.53 0.31
CA ARG A 123 12.57 31.60 -0.82
C ARG A 123 12.33 32.80 -1.73
N SER A 124 11.07 33.21 -1.90
CA SER A 124 10.65 34.30 -2.80
C SER A 124 10.56 35.67 -2.12
N ALA A 125 10.86 35.75 -0.81
CA ALA A 125 10.79 37.00 -0.06
C ALA A 125 11.79 38.05 -0.60
N ALA A 126 11.34 39.31 -0.69
CA ALA A 126 12.20 40.45 -0.96
C ALA A 126 12.26 41.34 0.30
N PRO A 127 13.45 41.55 0.92
CA PRO A 127 14.78 41.04 0.54
C PRO A 127 14.95 39.52 0.80
N PRO A 128 15.99 38.86 0.24
CA PRO A 128 16.25 37.41 0.37
C PRO A 128 16.41 36.90 1.82
N SER A 129 16.49 37.82 2.78
CA SER A 129 16.48 37.56 4.22
C SER A 129 15.11 37.92 4.78
N SER A 130 14.46 36.97 5.44
CA SER A 130 13.21 37.17 6.16
C SER A 130 13.27 36.60 7.58
N THR A 131 12.35 37.02 8.43
CA THR A 131 12.17 36.48 9.79
C THR A 131 10.90 35.64 9.81
N LEU A 132 10.99 34.43 10.36
CA LEU A 132 9.86 33.51 10.50
C LEU A 132 9.80 33.05 11.96
N GLY A 133 8.73 33.46 12.66
CA GLY A 133 8.68 33.34 14.12
C GLY A 133 9.88 34.02 14.79
N ASN A 134 10.62 33.26 15.61
CA ASN A 134 11.83 33.75 16.29
C ASN A 134 13.13 33.52 15.48
N GLY A 135 13.04 32.84 14.34
CA GLY A 135 14.19 32.47 13.52
C GLY A 135 14.44 33.41 12.35
N GLN A 136 15.52 33.11 11.63
CA GLN A 136 15.89 33.81 10.41
C GLN A 136 15.94 32.82 9.25
N VAL A 137 15.40 33.22 8.11
CA VAL A 137 15.55 32.50 6.85
C VAL A 137 16.33 33.37 5.88
N LEU A 138 17.38 32.80 5.28
CA LEU A 138 18.11 33.43 4.20
C LEU A 138 18.07 32.51 2.98
N ALA A 139 17.51 32.99 1.87
CA ALA A 139 17.49 32.29 0.59
C ALA A 139 18.43 32.97 -0.40
N VAL A 140 19.43 32.25 -0.90
CA VAL A 140 20.47 32.82 -1.77
C VAL A 140 20.87 31.88 -2.91
N ALA A 141 21.42 32.46 -3.96
CA ALA A 141 22.11 31.70 -5.01
C ALA A 141 23.47 31.17 -4.51
N ASP A 142 24.05 30.21 -5.23
CA ASP A 142 25.34 29.64 -4.87
C ASP A 142 26.41 30.74 -4.84
N LYS A 143 27.24 30.76 -3.79
CA LYS A 143 28.36 31.72 -3.59
C LYS A 143 27.96 33.16 -3.26
N SER A 144 26.73 33.40 -2.80
CA SER A 144 26.33 34.71 -2.24
C SER A 144 27.20 35.12 -1.04
N PRO A 145 27.73 36.36 -0.99
CA PRO A 145 28.51 36.86 0.14
C PRO A 145 27.70 36.98 1.45
N GLU A 146 26.38 37.12 1.36
CA GLU A 146 25.46 37.13 2.50
C GLU A 146 25.47 35.81 3.28
N MET A 147 25.79 34.69 2.61
CA MET A 147 25.93 33.36 3.21
C MET A 147 26.98 33.31 4.33
N GLN A 148 28.07 34.08 4.21
CA GLN A 148 29.17 34.09 5.17
C GLN A 148 28.86 34.90 6.44
N THR A 149 27.87 35.78 6.38
CA THR A 149 27.49 36.71 7.46
C THR A 149 26.15 36.36 8.13
N PHE A 150 25.30 35.58 7.46
CA PHE A 150 24.41 34.62 8.14
C PHE A 150 25.26 33.72 9.06
N PHE A 151 24.76 32.87 9.95
CA PHE A 151 25.59 32.15 10.94
C PHE A 151 26.44 32.99 11.93
N THR A 152 27.07 34.11 11.54
CA THR A 152 27.91 34.96 12.41
C THR A 152 27.22 36.23 12.91
N ALA A 153 26.12 36.66 12.27
CA ALA A 153 25.30 37.77 12.77
C ALA A 153 24.64 37.47 14.13
N GLU A 154 24.57 38.51 14.98
CA GLU A 154 23.97 38.51 16.33
C GLU A 154 22.46 38.21 16.27
N LEU A 155 21.96 37.32 17.14
CA LEU A 155 20.56 36.92 17.15
C LEU A 155 19.66 38.07 17.65
N PRO A 156 18.47 38.28 17.06
CA PRO A 156 17.47 39.13 17.68
C PRO A 156 17.03 38.53 19.02
N PRO A 157 16.77 39.35 20.06
CA PRO A 157 16.24 38.85 21.33
C PRO A 157 14.86 38.20 21.11
N ALA A 158 14.62 37.05 21.75
CA ALA A 158 13.36 36.33 21.62
C ALA A 158 12.17 37.23 22.06
N PRO A 159 11.14 37.41 21.23
CA PRO A 159 9.92 38.06 21.67
C PRO A 159 9.22 37.22 22.74
N ALA A 160 8.60 37.90 23.72
CA ALA A 160 7.74 37.26 24.69
C ALA A 160 6.48 36.74 23.96
N SER A 161 6.34 35.42 23.87
CA SER A 161 5.35 34.62 23.13
C SER A 161 5.64 34.43 21.63
N ALA A 162 6.27 33.28 21.31
CA ALA A 162 6.20 32.71 19.97
C ALA A 162 4.74 32.30 19.67
N PRO A 163 4.26 32.41 18.42
CA PRO A 163 3.01 31.79 18.03
C PRO A 163 3.04 30.28 18.33
N GLN A 164 1.90 29.72 18.72
CA GLN A 164 1.77 28.31 19.04
C GLN A 164 2.05 27.51 17.76
N LEU A 165 3.08 26.65 17.79
CA LEU A 165 3.45 25.82 16.65
C LEU A 165 2.28 24.88 16.31
N PRO A 166 2.00 24.59 15.02
CA PRO A 166 1.01 23.57 14.66
C PRO A 166 1.40 22.23 15.32
N LEU A 167 0.46 21.35 15.64
CA LEU A 167 0.73 20.03 16.27
C LEU A 167 1.38 19.06 15.28
N SER A 168 2.22 18.10 15.72
CA SER A 168 2.85 17.10 14.83
C SER A 168 1.95 15.90 14.65
N ALA A 169 1.97 15.33 13.44
CA ALA A 169 1.41 14.02 13.19
C ALA A 169 2.05 13.01 14.16
N PRO A 170 1.25 12.18 14.85
CA PRO A 170 1.78 11.15 15.73
C PRO A 170 2.48 10.06 14.91
N LYS A 171 3.43 9.37 15.54
CA LYS A 171 4.10 8.23 14.93
C LYS A 171 3.17 7.03 14.87
N ASP A 172 3.22 6.29 13.77
CA ASP A 172 2.41 5.08 13.53
C ASP A 172 2.64 4.01 14.62
N ASP A 173 3.86 3.94 15.18
CA ASP A 173 4.25 3.03 16.27
C ASP A 173 3.53 3.29 17.62
N ARG A 174 2.67 4.31 17.67
CA ARG A 174 1.80 4.64 18.82
C ARG A 174 0.38 4.10 18.66
N PHE A 175 0.03 3.59 17.49
CA PHE A 175 -1.28 3.03 17.23
C PHE A 175 -1.25 1.52 17.39
N GLN A 176 -2.34 1.00 17.91
CA GLN A 176 -2.54 -0.42 18.15
C GLN A 176 -3.80 -0.84 17.43
N MET A 177 -3.72 -1.90 16.62
CA MET A 177 -4.87 -2.55 16.01
C MET A 177 -5.24 -3.80 16.82
N GLN A 178 -6.53 -3.97 17.09
CA GLN A 178 -7.11 -5.15 17.71
C GLN A 178 -8.25 -5.68 16.83
N VAL A 179 -8.22 -6.98 16.51
CA VAL A 179 -9.35 -7.65 15.85
C VAL A 179 -10.40 -7.98 16.91
N LEU A 180 -11.61 -7.45 16.74
CA LEU A 180 -12.73 -7.66 17.65
C LEU A 180 -13.60 -8.85 17.21
N ASP A 181 -13.76 -9.02 15.90
CA ASP A 181 -14.46 -10.13 15.25
C ASP A 181 -13.90 -10.35 13.84
N ASP A 182 -14.00 -11.56 13.31
CA ASP A 182 -13.51 -11.94 11.98
C ASP A 182 -14.50 -12.84 11.23
N ASN A 183 -14.20 -13.13 9.96
CA ASN A 183 -15.04 -13.95 9.07
C ASN A 183 -16.51 -13.44 9.03
N ILE A 184 -16.64 -12.11 8.92
CA ILE A 184 -17.93 -11.42 8.85
C ILE A 184 -18.46 -11.49 7.42
N TYR A 185 -19.72 -11.89 7.24
CA TYR A 185 -20.23 -12.15 5.89
C TYR A 185 -20.90 -10.90 5.29
N GLU A 186 -20.18 -10.18 4.41
CA GLU A 186 -20.65 -8.95 3.75
C GLU A 186 -21.04 -7.84 4.75
N PRO A 187 -20.12 -7.35 5.61
CA PRO A 187 -20.42 -6.28 6.56
C PRO A 187 -20.81 -4.99 5.82
N MET A 188 -21.79 -4.26 6.36
CA MET A 188 -22.30 -3.02 5.76
C MET A 188 -22.00 -1.80 6.63
N GLU A 189 -22.81 -1.53 7.67
CA GLU A 189 -22.69 -0.33 8.52
C GLU A 189 -22.72 -0.72 10.00
N MET A 190 -22.13 0.11 10.86
CA MET A 190 -22.05 -0.10 12.31
C MET A 190 -22.34 1.15 13.13
N GLU A 191 -22.67 0.93 14.39
CA GLU A 191 -22.81 1.96 15.41
C GLU A 191 -22.10 1.54 16.70
N VAL A 192 -21.32 2.46 17.28
CA VAL A 192 -20.61 2.23 18.54
C VAL A 192 -21.49 2.76 19.68
N LEU A 193 -22.00 1.84 20.50
CA LEU A 193 -22.89 2.18 21.62
C LEU A 193 -22.14 2.96 22.71
N PRO A 194 -22.85 3.74 23.57
CA PRO A 194 -22.22 4.53 24.64
C PRO A 194 -21.36 3.74 25.63
N ASN A 195 -21.57 2.42 25.73
CA ASN A 195 -20.79 1.52 26.59
C ASN A 195 -19.58 0.88 25.88
N GLY A 196 -19.26 1.28 24.64
CA GLY A 196 -18.17 0.75 23.81
C GLY A 196 -18.47 -0.58 23.11
N SER A 197 -19.69 -1.11 23.22
CA SER A 197 -20.12 -2.27 22.41
C SER A 197 -20.40 -1.82 20.98
N VAL A 198 -20.21 -2.71 20.00
CA VAL A 198 -20.40 -2.37 18.57
C VAL A 198 -21.58 -3.16 18.01
N LEU A 199 -22.59 -2.45 17.53
CA LEU A 199 -23.71 -3.02 16.79
C LEU A 199 -23.42 -2.89 15.29
N PHE A 200 -23.51 -3.96 14.52
CA PHE A 200 -23.16 -3.91 13.10
C PHE A 200 -24.02 -4.84 12.24
N LEU A 201 -24.07 -4.52 10.95
CA LEU A 201 -24.92 -5.18 9.96
C LEU A 201 -24.10 -6.00 8.96
N GLU A 202 -24.68 -7.10 8.52
CA GLU A 202 -24.31 -7.85 7.33
C GLU A 202 -25.42 -7.68 6.28
N ARG A 203 -25.04 -7.44 5.00
CA ARG A 203 -25.97 -7.18 3.90
C ARG A 203 -27.08 -8.24 3.79
N ARG A 204 -26.74 -9.48 4.13
CA ARG A 204 -27.63 -10.64 4.04
C ARG A 204 -28.68 -10.74 5.15
N GLY A 205 -28.83 -9.70 5.97
CA GLY A 205 -29.90 -9.59 6.96
C GLY A 205 -29.44 -9.73 8.41
N LYS A 206 -28.17 -10.06 8.69
CA LYS A 206 -27.74 -10.27 10.07
C LYS A 206 -27.39 -8.96 10.75
N MET A 207 -27.92 -8.78 11.95
CA MET A 207 -27.56 -7.73 12.88
C MET A 207 -26.85 -8.37 14.06
N LYS A 208 -25.62 -7.95 14.35
CA LYS A 208 -24.74 -8.54 15.36
C LYS A 208 -24.30 -7.50 16.38
N LEU A 209 -24.00 -7.96 17.60
CA LEU A 209 -23.47 -7.14 18.69
C LEU A 209 -22.17 -7.76 19.19
N TRP A 210 -21.07 -7.02 19.04
CA TRP A 210 -19.83 -7.28 19.75
C TRP A 210 -19.86 -6.59 21.11
N SER A 211 -19.62 -7.36 22.18
CA SER A 211 -19.53 -6.83 23.54
C SER A 211 -18.67 -7.75 24.42
N LYS A 212 -17.80 -7.15 25.25
CA LYS A 212 -16.98 -7.86 26.25
C LYS A 212 -16.16 -9.02 25.66
N GLY A 213 -15.58 -8.82 24.46
CA GLY A 213 -14.70 -9.78 23.81
C GLY A 213 -15.41 -10.94 23.10
N SER A 214 -16.71 -10.82 22.82
CA SER A 214 -17.45 -11.80 22.04
C SER A 214 -18.51 -11.13 21.17
N THR A 215 -18.73 -11.69 19.97
CA THR A 215 -19.86 -11.32 19.11
C THR A 215 -21.01 -12.30 19.29
N ARG A 216 -22.24 -11.77 19.28
CA ARG A 216 -23.46 -12.58 19.16
C ARG A 216 -24.39 -12.02 18.09
N LEU A 217 -25.19 -12.90 17.50
CA LEU A 217 -26.33 -12.51 16.67
C LEU A 217 -27.38 -11.81 17.53
N VAL A 218 -27.89 -10.67 17.08
CA VAL A 218 -29.04 -9.97 17.66
C VAL A 218 -30.31 -10.39 16.92
N HIS A 219 -30.29 -10.29 15.60
CA HIS A 219 -31.42 -10.67 14.74
C HIS A 219 -30.94 -11.06 13.33
N ASP A 220 -31.78 -11.81 12.62
CA ASP A 220 -31.58 -12.21 11.22
C ASP A 220 -32.84 -11.79 10.45
N PHE A 221 -32.76 -10.65 9.76
CA PHE A 221 -33.84 -10.05 9.00
C PHE A 221 -34.04 -10.78 7.67
N ASP A 222 -35.31 -11.01 7.32
CA ASP A 222 -35.64 -11.54 6.00
C ASP A 222 -35.56 -10.42 4.96
N VAL A 223 -34.48 -10.43 4.18
CA VAL A 223 -34.14 -9.38 3.20
C VAL A 223 -34.02 -9.93 1.79
N CYS A 224 -34.45 -9.12 0.82
CA CYS A 224 -34.26 -9.44 -0.59
C CYS A 224 -32.81 -9.17 -1.01
N ILE A 225 -32.18 -10.17 -1.65
CA ILE A 225 -30.83 -10.09 -2.22
C ILE A 225 -30.79 -10.53 -3.70
N GLU A 226 -31.96 -10.73 -4.32
CA GLU A 226 -32.11 -11.19 -5.70
C GLU A 226 -32.50 -10.05 -6.66
N GLY A 227 -32.15 -10.18 -7.94
CA GLY A 227 -32.42 -9.16 -8.97
C GLY A 227 -31.38 -8.04 -8.99
N ASN A 228 -31.54 -7.06 -8.09
CA ASN A 228 -30.48 -6.07 -7.80
C ASN A 228 -29.54 -6.67 -6.75
N TYR A 229 -28.39 -7.20 -7.19
CA TYR A 229 -27.51 -7.99 -6.31
C TYR A 229 -26.88 -7.20 -5.15
N GLU A 230 -26.98 -5.87 -5.16
CA GLU A 230 -26.56 -5.01 -4.05
C GLU A 230 -27.63 -4.83 -2.97
N ASP A 231 -28.91 -5.16 -3.20
CA ASP A 231 -29.98 -5.02 -2.21
C ASP A 231 -29.70 -5.84 -0.92
N GLY A 232 -30.26 -5.41 0.21
CA GLY A 232 -30.16 -6.12 1.47
C GLY A 232 -30.37 -5.22 2.68
N LEU A 233 -29.71 -5.54 3.79
CA LEU A 233 -29.67 -4.73 5.01
C LEU A 233 -28.45 -3.79 4.96
N HIS A 234 -28.68 -2.49 4.79
CA HIS A 234 -27.61 -1.53 4.50
C HIS A 234 -27.33 -0.59 5.67
N GLY A 235 -28.36 0.16 6.06
CA GLY A 235 -28.18 1.33 6.90
C GLY A 235 -28.48 1.07 8.37
N LEU A 236 -27.71 1.68 9.27
CA LEU A 236 -27.93 1.68 10.72
C LEU A 236 -27.57 3.06 11.30
N ALA A 237 -28.50 3.66 12.04
CA ALA A 237 -28.21 4.83 12.86
C ALA A 237 -28.89 4.72 14.24
N LEU A 238 -28.20 5.22 15.28
CA LEU A 238 -28.79 5.41 16.59
C LEU A 238 -29.52 6.75 16.65
N ASP A 239 -30.69 6.79 17.27
CA ASP A 239 -31.31 8.07 17.61
C ASP A 239 -30.37 8.88 18.54
N PRO A 240 -30.25 10.22 18.39
CA PRO A 240 -29.42 11.02 19.30
C PRO A 240 -29.83 10.91 20.78
N GLY A 241 -31.10 10.57 21.06
CA GLY A 241 -31.62 10.30 22.40
C GLY A 241 -31.46 8.84 22.87
N TYR A 242 -30.82 7.97 22.08
CA TYR A 242 -30.67 6.55 22.38
C TYR A 242 -29.95 6.30 23.72
N GLY A 243 -30.54 5.48 24.58
CA GLY A 243 -30.03 5.15 25.91
C GLY A 243 -30.16 6.27 26.94
N GLN A 244 -30.72 7.43 26.56
CA GLN A 244 -30.98 8.57 27.45
C GLN A 244 -32.49 8.83 27.56
N ASP A 245 -33.11 9.17 26.43
CA ASP A 245 -34.53 9.57 26.33
C ASP A 245 -35.39 8.48 25.69
N ASN A 246 -34.79 7.67 24.81
CA ASN A 246 -35.46 6.60 24.09
C ASN A 246 -34.52 5.40 23.87
N ASP A 247 -35.02 4.37 23.20
CA ASP A 247 -34.29 3.16 22.81
C ASP A 247 -34.39 2.96 21.29
N TRP A 248 -34.42 4.04 20.49
CA TRP A 248 -34.68 3.97 19.05
C TRP A 248 -33.43 3.78 18.20
N ILE A 249 -33.55 2.91 17.19
CA ILE A 249 -32.61 2.78 16.09
C ILE A 249 -33.35 2.86 14.75
N TYR A 250 -32.63 3.19 13.70
CA TYR A 250 -33.16 3.29 12.33
C TYR A 250 -32.39 2.35 11.43
N LEU A 251 -33.12 1.59 10.60
CA LEU A 251 -32.56 0.67 9.63
C LEU A 251 -33.01 1.05 8.22
N TYR A 252 -32.09 0.96 7.26
CA TYR A 252 -32.42 1.03 5.84
C TYR A 252 -32.19 -0.33 5.18
N TYR A 253 -33.25 -0.93 4.63
CA TYR A 253 -33.18 -2.29 4.12
C TYR A 253 -34.20 -2.61 3.03
N THR A 254 -33.93 -3.69 2.30
CA THR A 254 -34.82 -4.24 1.28
C THR A 254 -35.59 -5.44 1.85
N PRO A 255 -36.90 -5.33 2.14
CA PRO A 255 -37.67 -6.44 2.70
C PRO A 255 -37.82 -7.59 1.69
N ALA A 256 -37.83 -8.83 2.20
CA ALA A 256 -38.28 -9.99 1.44
C ALA A 256 -39.83 -10.13 1.48
N PRO A 257 -40.45 -10.82 0.51
CA PRO A 257 -39.85 -11.36 -0.72
C PRO A 257 -39.51 -10.27 -1.74
N CYS A 258 -38.74 -10.64 -2.78
CA CYS A 258 -38.22 -9.71 -3.80
C CYS A 258 -39.28 -9.13 -4.77
N ASP A 259 -40.57 -9.26 -4.47
CA ASP A 259 -41.67 -8.71 -5.25
C ASP A 259 -41.96 -7.22 -4.92
N SER A 260 -41.67 -6.78 -3.70
CA SER A 260 -41.88 -5.40 -3.26
C SER A 260 -40.81 -4.46 -3.81
N LEU A 261 -41.11 -3.53 -4.70
CA LEU A 261 -40.13 -2.60 -5.27
C LEU A 261 -39.56 -1.55 -4.30
N ASP A 262 -39.88 -1.61 -3.00
CA ASP A 262 -39.45 -0.61 -2.03
C ASP A 262 -38.18 -1.04 -1.29
N GLN A 263 -37.28 -0.09 -1.06
CA GLN A 263 -36.35 -0.08 0.06
C GLN A 263 -36.95 0.77 1.19
N LEU A 264 -36.84 0.31 2.43
CA LEU A 264 -37.53 0.88 3.59
C LEU A 264 -36.54 1.54 4.54
N LEU A 265 -36.86 2.77 4.94
CA LEU A 265 -36.31 3.37 6.16
C LEU A 265 -37.31 3.12 7.29
N SER A 266 -36.92 2.33 8.28
CA SER A 266 -37.78 1.95 9.40
C SER A 266 -37.13 2.24 10.75
N ARG A 267 -37.92 2.70 11.71
CA ARG A 267 -37.53 2.85 13.12
C ARG A 267 -37.91 1.60 13.92
N PHE A 268 -37.06 1.18 14.84
CA PHE A 268 -37.29 0.07 15.77
C PHE A 268 -36.89 0.46 17.20
N ASP A 269 -37.53 -0.17 18.18
CA ASP A 269 -37.07 -0.20 19.56
C ASP A 269 -35.96 -1.26 19.72
N TYR A 270 -34.80 -0.84 20.23
CA TYR A 270 -33.65 -1.69 20.52
C TYR A 270 -33.15 -1.40 21.95
N LYS A 271 -33.32 -2.36 22.86
CA LYS A 271 -33.01 -2.18 24.28
C LYS A 271 -32.25 -3.37 24.83
N ASN A 272 -31.22 -3.10 25.63
CA ASN A 272 -30.43 -4.13 26.32
C ASN A 272 -29.88 -5.21 25.37
N GLY A 273 -29.55 -4.82 24.13
CA GLY A 273 -29.02 -5.74 23.13
C GLY A 273 -30.06 -6.60 22.43
N VAL A 274 -31.35 -6.27 22.52
CA VAL A 274 -32.45 -6.98 21.87
C VAL A 274 -33.26 -5.98 21.06
N ILE A 275 -33.55 -6.30 19.80
CA ILE A 275 -34.47 -5.55 18.95
C ILE A 275 -35.88 -6.12 19.07
N ASP A 276 -36.89 -5.25 19.21
CA ASP A 276 -38.29 -5.61 19.09
C ASP A 276 -38.76 -5.38 17.65
N THR A 277 -38.80 -6.43 16.83
CA THR A 277 -39.22 -6.31 15.43
C THR A 277 -40.70 -6.00 15.25
N ALA A 278 -41.54 -6.20 16.27
CA ALA A 278 -42.95 -5.81 16.23
C ALA A 278 -43.16 -4.31 16.44
N SER A 279 -42.11 -3.59 16.88
CA SER A 279 -42.13 -2.13 17.06
C SER A 279 -41.90 -1.34 15.76
N GLU A 280 -41.74 -2.03 14.62
CA GLU A 280 -41.41 -1.40 13.35
C GLU A 280 -42.34 -0.23 13.00
N VAL A 281 -41.74 0.90 12.68
CA VAL A 281 -42.41 2.01 12.01
C VAL A 281 -41.70 2.32 10.70
N VAL A 282 -42.37 2.01 9.59
CA VAL A 282 -41.90 2.38 8.25
C VAL A 282 -42.07 3.89 8.05
N MET A 283 -40.97 4.62 7.98
CA MET A 283 -40.96 6.07 7.86
C MET A 283 -40.92 6.54 6.41
N LEU A 284 -40.08 5.92 5.58
CA LEU A 284 -39.89 6.30 4.18
C LEU A 284 -39.78 5.07 3.28
N ARG A 285 -40.30 5.20 2.06
CA ARG A 285 -40.24 4.18 1.01
C ARG A 285 -39.51 4.76 -0.20
N VAL A 286 -38.43 4.11 -0.60
CA VAL A 286 -37.67 4.45 -1.81
C VAL A 286 -37.90 3.35 -2.83
N THR A 287 -38.70 3.64 -3.85
CA THR A 287 -39.06 2.66 -4.88
C THR A 287 -37.94 2.52 -5.91
N VAL A 288 -37.50 1.29 -6.17
CA VAL A 288 -36.43 0.90 -7.09
C VAL A 288 -36.95 0.03 -8.25
N GLN A 289 -36.12 -0.20 -9.27
CA GLN A 289 -36.27 -1.28 -10.24
C GLN A 289 -35.33 -2.43 -9.89
N ARG A 290 -35.73 -3.67 -10.19
CA ARG A 290 -34.95 -4.90 -9.93
C ARG A 290 -34.63 -5.73 -11.17
N ASP A 291 -34.92 -5.19 -12.35
CA ASP A 291 -34.61 -5.86 -13.63
C ASP A 291 -33.11 -5.83 -13.91
N LYS A 292 -32.45 -4.77 -13.45
CA LYS A 292 -31.02 -4.50 -13.64
C LYS A 292 -30.41 -3.99 -12.33
N CYS A 293 -29.12 -4.22 -12.18
CA CYS A 293 -28.32 -3.61 -11.12
C CYS A 293 -28.02 -2.12 -11.46
N CYS A 294 -27.63 -1.19 -10.56
CA CYS A 294 -26.94 -1.27 -9.26
C CYS A 294 -27.17 0.01 -8.44
N HIS A 295 -26.45 0.20 -7.34
CA HIS A 295 -26.34 1.42 -6.52
C HIS A 295 -27.51 1.60 -5.57
N SER A 296 -27.49 0.84 -4.48
CA SER A 296 -28.48 0.99 -3.40
C SER A 296 -28.22 2.21 -2.51
N GLY A 297 -26.96 2.69 -2.41
CA GLY A 297 -26.57 3.67 -1.40
C GLY A 297 -26.78 3.11 0.01
N GLY A 298 -27.48 3.85 0.87
CA GLY A 298 -28.00 3.35 2.13
C GLY A 298 -27.21 3.74 3.37
N GLY A 299 -26.36 4.77 3.31
CA GLY A 299 -25.73 5.35 4.50
C GLY A 299 -26.73 6.16 5.32
N LEU A 300 -26.70 6.00 6.64
CA LEU A 300 -27.57 6.72 7.59
C LEU A 300 -26.74 7.49 8.60
N GLU A 301 -27.04 8.79 8.77
CA GLU A 301 -26.37 9.62 9.78
C GLU A 301 -27.33 10.64 10.40
N PHE A 302 -27.16 10.88 11.70
CA PHE A 302 -27.83 11.97 12.40
C PHE A 302 -26.90 13.18 12.56
N ASP A 303 -27.44 14.37 12.35
CA ASP A 303 -26.79 15.59 12.83
C ASP A 303 -27.09 15.86 14.32
N ARG A 304 -26.36 16.82 14.90
CA ARG A 304 -26.53 17.21 16.31
C ARG A 304 -27.90 17.85 16.62
N ASN A 305 -28.65 18.24 15.60
CA ASN A 305 -29.97 18.83 15.73
C ASN A 305 -31.09 17.79 15.62
N GLY A 306 -30.75 16.50 15.48
CA GLY A 306 -31.71 15.41 15.31
C GLY A 306 -32.33 15.35 13.92
N LEU A 307 -31.65 15.83 12.88
CA LEU A 307 -32.01 15.57 11.50
C LEU A 307 -31.35 14.29 11.03
N LEU A 308 -32.15 13.40 10.45
CA LEU A 308 -31.69 12.14 9.87
C LEU A 308 -31.43 12.33 8.37
N TYR A 309 -30.26 11.89 7.93
CA TYR A 309 -29.85 11.87 6.54
C TYR A 309 -29.84 10.43 6.03
N LEU A 310 -30.37 10.20 4.83
CA LEU A 310 -30.35 8.92 4.14
C LEU A 310 -29.79 9.11 2.73
N SER A 311 -28.71 8.42 2.40
CA SER A 311 -28.20 8.39 1.03
C SER A 311 -28.87 7.30 0.19
N THR A 312 -29.19 7.61 -1.07
CA THR A 312 -29.82 6.67 -2.00
C THR A 312 -29.07 6.68 -3.32
N GLY A 313 -28.73 5.51 -3.84
CA GLY A 313 -28.12 5.40 -5.17
C GLY A 313 -29.14 5.55 -6.31
N ASP A 314 -28.64 5.75 -7.52
CA ASP A 314 -29.44 6.08 -8.70
C ASP A 314 -30.18 4.90 -9.33
N ASN A 315 -29.88 3.68 -8.88
CA ASN A 315 -30.48 2.45 -9.34
C ASN A 315 -30.31 2.22 -10.86
N THR A 316 -29.15 2.59 -11.41
CA THR A 316 -28.84 2.56 -12.86
C THR A 316 -27.36 2.23 -13.14
N SER A 317 -27.09 1.32 -14.08
CA SER A 317 -25.71 0.93 -14.45
C SER A 317 -25.21 1.61 -15.73
N SER A 318 -23.93 2.03 -15.71
CA SER A 318 -23.16 2.56 -16.86
C SER A 318 -22.74 1.50 -17.88
N LYS A 319 -22.92 0.20 -17.59
CA LYS A 319 -22.38 -0.92 -18.39
C LYS A 319 -22.88 -0.95 -19.83
N GLU A 320 -24.15 -0.57 -20.05
CA GLU A 320 -24.75 -0.51 -21.39
C GLU A 320 -24.63 0.88 -22.04
N SER A 321 -23.73 1.72 -21.52
CA SER A 321 -23.38 3.04 -22.08
C SER A 321 -21.86 3.17 -22.29
N ASP A 322 -21.21 2.05 -22.61
CA ASP A 322 -19.76 1.96 -22.85
C ASP A 322 -18.90 2.43 -21.65
N GLY A 323 -19.48 2.39 -20.44
CA GLY A 323 -18.85 2.89 -19.22
C GLY A 323 -18.99 4.41 -19.02
N TYR A 324 -19.63 5.15 -19.93
CA TYR A 324 -19.97 6.57 -19.75
C TYR A 324 -21.32 6.74 -19.03
N SER A 325 -21.81 7.98 -18.95
CA SER A 325 -23.11 8.31 -18.37
C SER A 325 -24.27 7.55 -19.03
N PRO A 326 -25.13 6.85 -18.25
CA PRO A 326 -26.27 6.11 -18.76
C PRO A 326 -27.47 7.03 -19.01
N LEU A 327 -27.69 7.37 -20.30
CA LEU A 327 -28.72 8.31 -20.77
C LEU A 327 -29.61 7.68 -21.87
N ASP A 328 -29.89 6.38 -21.78
CA ASP A 328 -30.58 5.64 -22.86
C ASP A 328 -32.12 5.83 -22.84
N GLU A 329 -32.59 6.81 -23.62
CA GLU A 329 -34.01 7.20 -23.67
C GLU A 329 -34.89 6.31 -24.57
N ARG A 330 -34.34 5.24 -25.16
CA ARG A 330 -35.10 4.39 -26.08
C ARG A 330 -36.27 3.68 -25.35
N PRO A 331 -37.40 3.40 -26.02
CA PRO A 331 -38.53 2.73 -25.40
C PRO A 331 -38.15 1.40 -24.73
N GLY A 332 -38.55 1.21 -23.46
CA GLY A 332 -38.25 0.01 -22.67
C GLY A 332 -36.84 -0.04 -22.07
N ARG A 333 -36.02 1.00 -22.25
CA ARG A 333 -34.64 1.09 -21.73
C ARG A 333 -34.49 1.91 -20.46
N GLY A 334 -35.60 2.23 -19.78
CA GLY A 334 -35.61 2.97 -18.51
C GLY A 334 -34.58 2.50 -17.46
N PRO A 335 -34.33 1.19 -17.25
CA PRO A 335 -33.26 0.72 -16.36
C PRO A 335 -31.84 1.24 -16.66
N PHE A 336 -31.59 1.80 -17.85
CA PHE A 336 -30.30 2.34 -18.33
C PHE A 336 -30.31 3.86 -18.56
N ASP A 337 -31.28 4.55 -17.95
CA ASP A 337 -31.42 6.00 -18.00
C ASP A 337 -31.39 6.55 -16.56
N ALA A 338 -30.25 7.11 -16.14
CA ALA A 338 -30.09 7.69 -14.80
C ALA A 338 -30.81 9.03 -14.65
N GLN A 339 -31.28 9.61 -15.77
CA GLN A 339 -32.08 10.84 -15.73
C GLN A 339 -33.43 10.62 -15.05
N LYS A 340 -33.94 9.38 -15.02
CA LYS A 340 -35.18 9.01 -14.33
C LYS A 340 -35.10 9.17 -12.80
N SER A 341 -33.89 9.13 -12.24
CA SER A 341 -33.60 9.11 -10.81
C SER A 341 -32.78 10.33 -10.42
N SER A 342 -31.46 10.31 -10.59
CA SER A 342 -30.54 11.35 -10.07
C SER A 342 -30.92 12.77 -10.49
N GLY A 343 -31.22 12.95 -11.78
CA GLY A 343 -31.69 14.21 -12.36
C GLY A 343 -33.19 14.47 -12.25
N ASN A 344 -33.99 13.55 -11.73
CA ASN A 344 -35.44 13.69 -11.59
C ASN A 344 -35.78 14.22 -10.19
N THR A 345 -36.38 15.40 -10.12
CA THR A 345 -36.74 16.04 -8.84
C THR A 345 -37.95 15.40 -8.16
N ALA A 346 -38.71 14.55 -8.87
CA ALA A 346 -39.86 13.81 -8.33
C ALA A 346 -39.47 12.42 -7.75
N ASP A 347 -38.21 12.01 -7.89
CA ASP A 347 -37.71 10.69 -7.48
C ASP A 347 -36.76 10.82 -6.26
N LEU A 348 -36.78 9.81 -5.39
CA LEU A 348 -35.96 9.78 -4.17
C LEU A 348 -34.61 9.08 -4.35
N ARG A 349 -34.34 8.47 -5.52
CA ARG A 349 -33.09 7.79 -5.86
C ARG A 349 -32.05 8.76 -6.42
N GLY A 350 -30.77 8.46 -6.19
CA GLY A 350 -29.66 9.33 -6.57
C GLY A 350 -29.67 10.66 -5.82
N LYS A 351 -29.97 10.61 -4.51
CA LYS A 351 -30.18 11.74 -3.61
C LYS A 351 -29.48 11.51 -2.27
N ILE A 352 -29.34 12.59 -1.50
CA ILE A 352 -29.28 12.49 -0.04
C ILE A 352 -30.51 13.20 0.51
N LEU A 353 -31.33 12.42 1.22
CA LEU A 353 -32.60 12.83 1.80
C LEU A 353 -32.38 13.31 3.22
N ARG A 354 -33.15 14.30 3.68
CA ARG A 354 -33.06 14.85 5.04
C ARG A 354 -34.43 15.06 5.64
N ILE A 355 -34.68 14.39 6.77
CA ILE A 355 -35.95 14.44 7.50
C ILE A 355 -35.72 14.64 9.00
N ARG A 356 -36.75 15.05 9.74
CA ARG A 356 -36.76 15.01 11.20
C ARG A 356 -37.73 13.91 11.66
N PRO A 357 -37.24 12.78 12.19
CA PRO A 357 -38.10 11.77 12.79
C PRO A 357 -38.91 12.33 13.97
N MET A 358 -40.18 11.94 14.05
CA MET A 358 -41.08 12.35 15.12
C MET A 358 -41.43 11.18 16.04
N PRO A 359 -41.69 11.43 17.34
CA PRO A 359 -42.03 10.37 18.29
C PRO A 359 -43.22 9.50 17.90
N ASP A 360 -44.23 10.10 17.25
CA ASP A 360 -45.44 9.42 16.78
C ASP A 360 -45.22 8.48 15.57
N GLY A 361 -43.98 8.40 15.07
CA GLY A 361 -43.63 7.56 13.93
C GLY A 361 -43.73 8.26 12.58
N THR A 362 -44.11 9.53 12.54
CA THR A 362 -44.08 10.37 11.34
C THR A 362 -42.72 11.07 11.19
N TYR A 363 -42.59 11.95 10.20
CA TYR A 363 -41.44 12.84 10.06
C TYR A 363 -41.87 14.24 9.62
N GLU A 364 -41.06 15.24 9.98
CA GLU A 364 -41.18 16.61 9.48
C GLU A 364 -40.15 16.87 8.37
N ILE A 365 -40.50 17.79 7.46
CA ILE A 365 -39.59 18.32 6.44
C ILE A 365 -38.80 19.49 7.03
N PRO A 366 -37.47 19.39 7.14
CA PRO A 366 -36.65 20.47 7.68
C PRO A 366 -36.55 21.66 6.73
N GLU A 367 -36.50 22.88 7.30
CA GLU A 367 -36.17 24.09 6.55
C GLU A 367 -34.77 23.97 5.91
N GLY A 368 -34.62 24.48 4.69
CA GLY A 368 -33.37 24.44 3.93
C GLY A 368 -33.16 23.16 3.10
N ASN A 369 -34.15 22.26 3.01
CA ASN A 369 -34.20 21.25 1.96
C ASN A 369 -34.37 21.91 0.58
N LEU A 370 -33.91 21.25 -0.48
CA LEU A 370 -33.86 21.83 -1.83
C LEU A 370 -35.25 22.21 -2.35
N PHE A 371 -36.27 21.42 -1.99
CA PHE A 371 -37.67 21.62 -2.36
C PHE A 371 -38.58 21.62 -1.13
N ALA A 372 -38.19 22.30 -0.04
CA ALA A 372 -38.84 22.18 1.27
C ALA A 372 -40.35 22.46 1.29
N ASP A 373 -40.87 23.27 0.35
CA ASP A 373 -42.30 23.56 0.17
C ASP A 373 -43.04 22.55 -0.71
N GLY A 374 -42.32 21.58 -1.28
CA GLY A 374 -42.82 20.60 -2.24
C GLY A 374 -43.05 21.16 -3.65
N GLU A 375 -42.69 22.42 -3.92
CA GLU A 375 -42.77 22.99 -5.25
C GLU A 375 -41.58 22.56 -6.12
N GLY A 376 -41.86 22.00 -7.30
CA GLY A 376 -40.83 21.62 -8.27
C GLY A 376 -40.03 20.35 -7.93
N GLY A 377 -40.23 19.73 -6.77
CA GLY A 377 -39.59 18.46 -6.41
C GLY A 377 -40.06 17.88 -5.08
N ARG A 378 -39.49 16.72 -4.71
CA ARG A 378 -39.79 16.03 -3.45
C ARG A 378 -39.19 16.78 -2.26
N PRO A 379 -39.99 17.07 -1.21
CA PRO A 379 -39.53 17.89 -0.10
C PRO A 379 -38.46 17.23 0.77
N GLU A 380 -38.31 15.90 0.71
CA GLU A 380 -37.28 15.17 1.44
C GLU A 380 -35.87 15.40 0.88
N ILE A 381 -35.73 15.91 -0.35
CA ILE A 381 -34.44 16.06 -1.04
C ILE A 381 -33.63 17.20 -0.42
N TYR A 382 -32.44 16.88 0.11
CA TYR A 382 -31.43 17.86 0.51
C TYR A 382 -30.37 18.03 -0.59
N THR A 383 -29.84 16.93 -1.11
CA THR A 383 -28.98 16.93 -2.30
C THR A 383 -29.61 16.12 -3.41
N MET A 384 -29.41 16.57 -4.66
CA MET A 384 -29.72 15.79 -5.85
C MET A 384 -28.50 15.65 -6.76
N GLY A 385 -28.60 14.76 -7.74
CA GLY A 385 -27.53 14.52 -8.68
C GLY A 385 -26.39 13.69 -8.11
N CYS A 386 -26.71 12.65 -7.33
CA CYS A 386 -25.75 11.67 -6.85
C CYS A 386 -25.86 10.36 -7.65
N ARG A 387 -24.78 9.58 -7.78
CA ARG A 387 -24.80 8.27 -8.47
C ARG A 387 -24.92 7.14 -7.46
N ASN A 388 -23.90 6.94 -6.64
CA ASN A 388 -23.83 5.94 -5.59
C ASN A 388 -23.16 6.53 -4.33
N PRO A 389 -23.87 7.41 -3.59
CA PRO A 389 -23.36 8.04 -2.38
C PRO A 389 -23.34 7.02 -1.21
N PHE A 390 -22.41 6.08 -1.20
CA PHE A 390 -22.51 4.88 -0.35
C PHE A 390 -22.34 5.17 1.16
N ARG A 391 -21.41 6.06 1.51
CA ARG A 391 -21.15 6.48 2.91
C ARG A 391 -21.12 8.00 3.01
N ILE A 392 -21.79 8.50 4.03
CA ILE A 392 -21.96 9.94 4.31
C ILE A 392 -21.36 10.28 5.67
N ALA A 393 -21.03 11.55 5.86
CA ALA A 393 -20.55 12.07 7.13
C ALA A 393 -21.08 13.48 7.34
N ILE A 394 -21.27 13.84 8.60
CA ILE A 394 -21.75 15.17 8.98
C ILE A 394 -20.66 15.83 9.83
N ASP A 395 -20.23 17.02 9.42
CA ASP A 395 -19.35 17.84 10.23
C ASP A 395 -20.11 18.30 11.47
N PRO A 396 -19.66 17.90 12.67
CA PRO A 396 -20.45 18.08 13.87
C PRO A 396 -20.41 19.52 14.42
N TRP A 397 -19.57 20.41 13.85
CA TRP A 397 -19.54 21.83 14.21
C TRP A 397 -20.39 22.70 13.27
N THR A 398 -20.42 22.36 11.97
CA THR A 398 -21.11 23.17 10.96
C THR A 398 -22.43 22.55 10.49
N ASN A 399 -22.65 21.26 10.72
CA ASN A 399 -23.68 20.42 10.11
C ASN A 399 -23.60 20.36 8.58
N TYR A 400 -22.43 20.64 8.00
CA TYR A 400 -22.20 20.39 6.58
C TYR A 400 -22.15 18.90 6.30
N LEU A 401 -22.78 18.50 5.21
CA LEU A 401 -22.84 17.11 4.75
C LEU A 401 -21.70 16.82 3.79
N TYR A 402 -21.07 15.68 3.95
CA TYR A 402 -20.02 15.14 3.07
C TYR A 402 -20.36 13.72 2.68
N TRP A 403 -19.97 13.30 1.48
CA TRP A 403 -20.16 11.92 1.02
C TRP A 403 -19.13 11.55 -0.03
N GLY A 404 -18.81 10.26 -0.11
CA GLY A 404 -18.15 9.68 -1.26
C GLY A 404 -19.19 9.27 -2.30
N ASP A 405 -18.96 9.55 -3.58
CA ASP A 405 -19.83 9.17 -4.70
C ASP A 405 -19.02 8.39 -5.75
N VAL A 406 -19.45 7.17 -6.05
CA VAL A 406 -18.77 6.29 -7.00
C VAL A 406 -19.24 6.61 -8.41
N GLY A 407 -18.31 7.02 -9.26
CA GLY A 407 -18.56 7.44 -10.64
C GLY A 407 -18.78 6.29 -11.63
N PRO A 408 -18.92 6.59 -12.94
CA PRO A 408 -19.08 5.57 -13.98
C PRO A 408 -17.79 4.74 -14.18
N ASP A 409 -17.65 4.00 -15.28
CA ASP A 409 -16.58 2.98 -15.40
C ASP A 409 -15.64 3.16 -16.59
N VAL A 410 -15.73 4.29 -17.29
CA VAL A 410 -14.85 4.58 -18.42
C VAL A 410 -13.43 4.95 -17.94
N GLY A 411 -12.42 4.29 -18.50
CA GLY A 411 -11.01 4.49 -18.11
C GLY A 411 -10.26 5.61 -18.83
N GLN A 412 -10.83 6.20 -19.90
CA GLN A 412 -10.22 7.29 -20.68
C GLN A 412 -11.30 8.19 -21.28
N PRO A 413 -11.03 9.49 -21.50
CA PRO A 413 -11.99 10.39 -22.13
C PRO A 413 -12.21 10.01 -23.59
N GLY A 414 -13.35 10.39 -24.15
CA GLY A 414 -13.70 10.08 -25.53
C GLY A 414 -14.85 10.91 -26.07
N LYS A 415 -15.41 10.47 -27.21
CA LYS A 415 -16.45 11.26 -27.91
C LYS A 415 -17.73 11.44 -27.08
N TYR A 416 -17.99 10.62 -26.07
CA TYR A 416 -19.18 10.71 -25.23
C TYR A 416 -19.00 11.57 -23.97
N GLY A 417 -17.77 11.98 -23.63
CA GLY A 417 -17.51 12.80 -22.45
C GLY A 417 -16.16 12.53 -21.79
N PRO A 418 -15.99 12.97 -20.53
CA PRO A 418 -14.76 12.78 -19.77
C PRO A 418 -14.51 11.30 -19.42
N GLU A 419 -13.30 11.03 -18.91
CA GLU A 419 -13.07 9.78 -18.17
C GLU A 419 -13.86 9.76 -16.87
N SER A 420 -13.89 8.62 -16.19
CA SER A 420 -14.64 8.51 -14.95
C SER A 420 -13.88 9.08 -13.76
N TYR A 421 -14.62 9.75 -12.88
CA TYR A 421 -14.15 10.29 -11.60
C TYR A 421 -14.98 9.76 -10.44
N ASP A 422 -14.31 9.36 -9.36
CA ASP A 422 -14.96 9.20 -8.07
C ASP A 422 -14.77 10.48 -7.28
N GLU A 423 -15.72 10.78 -6.41
CA GLU A 423 -15.83 12.11 -5.81
C GLU A 423 -15.96 12.01 -4.30
N TRP A 424 -15.34 12.94 -3.59
CA TRP A 424 -15.85 13.37 -2.30
C TRP A 424 -16.51 14.74 -2.46
N ASN A 425 -17.76 14.83 -2.04
CA ASN A 425 -18.60 15.99 -2.20
C ASN A 425 -18.86 16.68 -0.85
N GLN A 426 -19.24 17.97 -0.91
CA GLN A 426 -19.57 18.78 0.26
C GLN A 426 -20.83 19.63 -0.01
N ALA A 427 -21.85 19.49 0.84
CA ALA A 427 -23.04 20.31 0.83
C ALA A 427 -23.10 21.22 2.05
N ARG A 428 -22.61 22.46 1.89
CA ARG A 428 -22.82 23.55 2.87
C ARG A 428 -24.27 24.02 2.93
N THR A 429 -24.98 23.85 1.82
CA THR A 429 -26.41 24.07 1.64
C THR A 429 -26.95 23.04 0.66
N ALA A 430 -28.27 22.81 0.67
CA ALA A 430 -28.95 21.99 -0.33
C ALA A 430 -28.62 22.41 -1.78
N GLY A 431 -28.58 21.45 -2.71
CA GLY A 431 -28.20 21.73 -4.10
C GLY A 431 -28.19 20.51 -5.03
N ASN A 432 -27.87 20.77 -6.30
CA ASN A 432 -27.65 19.78 -7.35
C ASN A 432 -26.13 19.55 -7.55
N PHE A 433 -25.68 18.30 -7.50
CA PHE A 433 -24.29 17.87 -7.58
C PHE A 433 -23.96 17.13 -8.89
N GLY A 434 -24.85 17.26 -9.88
CA GLY A 434 -24.48 17.16 -11.29
C GLY A 434 -24.77 15.82 -11.98
N TRP A 435 -24.68 14.68 -11.30
CA TRP A 435 -24.97 13.38 -11.94
C TRP A 435 -26.43 13.32 -12.45
N PRO A 436 -26.71 12.81 -13.66
CA PRO A 436 -25.83 12.07 -14.57
C PRO A 436 -25.14 12.90 -15.65
N TYR A 437 -25.22 14.23 -15.59
CA TYR A 437 -24.74 15.10 -16.66
C TYR A 437 -23.29 15.52 -16.50
N PHE A 438 -22.79 15.53 -15.26
CA PHE A 438 -21.45 15.99 -14.90
C PHE A 438 -20.78 15.05 -13.90
N VAL A 439 -19.44 15.09 -13.88
CA VAL A 439 -18.56 14.45 -12.88
C VAL A 439 -17.37 15.36 -12.56
N GLY A 440 -16.70 15.15 -11.42
CA GLY A 440 -15.53 15.91 -10.98
C GLY A 440 -15.81 17.41 -10.85
N ASP A 441 -14.96 18.24 -11.44
CA ASP A 441 -15.15 19.69 -11.50
C ASP A 441 -16.19 20.11 -12.56
N ASN A 442 -17.38 19.50 -12.50
CA ASN A 442 -18.45 19.67 -13.48
C ASN A 442 -18.03 19.34 -14.94
N TYR A 443 -17.15 18.36 -15.14
CA TYR A 443 -16.82 17.86 -16.47
C TYR A 443 -18.07 17.27 -17.12
N ALA A 444 -18.52 17.88 -18.21
CA ALA A 444 -19.78 17.55 -18.86
C ALA A 444 -19.67 16.34 -19.79
N PHE A 445 -20.62 15.41 -19.67
CA PHE A 445 -20.88 14.44 -20.73
C PHE A 445 -21.56 15.11 -21.92
N ASN A 446 -21.47 14.47 -23.08
CA ASN A 446 -22.17 14.91 -24.28
C ASN A 446 -23.55 14.27 -24.38
N GLU A 447 -24.53 15.00 -24.93
CA GLU A 447 -25.77 14.39 -25.37
C GLU A 447 -25.48 13.24 -26.36
N ARG A 448 -26.15 12.11 -26.21
CA ARG A 448 -25.98 10.94 -27.08
C ARG A 448 -27.34 10.42 -27.50
N ASP A 449 -27.55 10.29 -28.81
CA ASP A 449 -28.67 9.53 -29.35
C ASP A 449 -28.28 8.05 -29.39
N PHE A 450 -28.86 7.24 -28.50
CA PHE A 450 -28.57 5.80 -28.41
C PHE A 450 -29.17 4.95 -29.55
N ALA A 451 -30.04 5.52 -30.41
CA ALA A 451 -30.56 4.85 -31.60
C ALA A 451 -29.63 5.02 -32.80
N THR A 452 -28.98 6.17 -32.93
CA THR A 452 -28.12 6.53 -34.08
C THR A 452 -26.63 6.57 -33.75
N ASP A 453 -26.27 6.58 -32.47
CA ASP A 453 -24.92 6.81 -31.93
C ASP A 453 -24.33 8.20 -32.28
N GLU A 454 -25.20 9.16 -32.63
CA GLU A 454 -24.84 10.56 -32.84
C GLU A 454 -24.56 11.27 -31.51
N VAL A 455 -23.54 12.13 -31.51
CA VAL A 455 -23.09 12.90 -30.35
C VAL A 455 -23.49 14.37 -30.53
N GLY A 456 -24.23 14.90 -29.55
CA GLY A 456 -24.68 16.28 -29.47
C GLY A 456 -23.73 17.18 -28.69
N ALA A 457 -24.27 18.29 -28.19
CA ALA A 457 -23.51 19.25 -27.38
C ALA A 457 -23.24 18.72 -25.96
N PRO A 458 -22.19 19.19 -25.28
CA PRO A 458 -22.02 18.97 -23.85
C PRO A 458 -23.14 19.64 -23.05
N PHE A 459 -23.56 19.02 -21.95
CA PHE A 459 -24.55 19.61 -21.03
C PHE A 459 -24.02 20.91 -20.40
N ASN A 460 -24.93 21.83 -20.06
CA ASN A 460 -24.58 23.11 -19.42
C ASN A 460 -24.74 23.05 -17.89
N PRO A 461 -23.66 23.18 -17.10
CA PRO A 461 -23.74 23.09 -15.63
C PRO A 461 -24.55 24.23 -15.00
N ASP A 462 -24.61 25.41 -15.62
CA ASP A 462 -25.34 26.57 -15.08
C ASP A 462 -26.86 26.45 -15.28
N ALA A 463 -27.30 25.62 -16.22
CA ALA A 463 -28.71 25.40 -16.51
C ALA A 463 -28.95 24.00 -17.09
N PRO A 464 -28.78 22.92 -16.29
CA PRO A 464 -28.95 21.57 -16.79
C PRO A 464 -30.41 21.29 -17.14
N VAL A 465 -30.64 20.49 -18.18
CA VAL A 465 -31.99 20.15 -18.66
C VAL A 465 -32.15 18.63 -18.65
N ASN A 466 -33.16 18.16 -17.92
CA ASN A 466 -33.58 16.77 -17.95
C ASN A 466 -34.74 16.59 -18.95
N ALA A 467 -34.36 16.26 -20.18
CA ALA A 467 -35.29 16.05 -21.29
C ALA A 467 -35.80 14.60 -21.41
N SER A 468 -35.37 13.70 -20.51
CA SER A 468 -35.72 12.28 -20.57
C SER A 468 -37.23 12.05 -20.58
N PRO A 469 -37.74 11.09 -21.38
CA PRO A 469 -39.14 10.66 -21.31
C PRO A 469 -39.50 9.98 -19.98
N ASN A 470 -38.50 9.61 -19.17
CA ASN A 470 -38.67 9.01 -17.84
C ASN A 470 -38.58 10.04 -16.70
N ASN A 471 -38.47 11.34 -17.01
CA ASN A 471 -38.51 12.42 -16.02
C ASN A 471 -39.96 12.84 -15.74
N TYR A 472 -40.36 12.78 -14.46
CA TYR A 472 -41.68 13.22 -14.00
C TYR A 472 -41.61 14.47 -13.10
N GLY A 473 -40.40 14.97 -12.83
CA GLY A 473 -40.15 16.17 -12.05
C GLY A 473 -39.94 17.41 -12.92
N ALA A 474 -39.15 18.34 -12.41
CA ALA A 474 -38.76 19.54 -13.12
C ALA A 474 -37.89 19.20 -14.34
N ARG A 475 -38.19 19.85 -15.47
CA ARG A 475 -37.37 19.74 -16.68
C ARG A 475 -36.09 20.57 -16.62
N ASN A 476 -36.19 21.79 -16.09
CA ASN A 476 -35.03 22.66 -15.88
C ASN A 476 -34.53 22.43 -14.45
N LEU A 477 -33.28 22.04 -14.31
CA LEU A 477 -32.70 21.69 -13.01
C LEU A 477 -31.98 22.89 -12.38
N PRO A 478 -31.81 22.90 -11.05
CA PRO A 478 -30.88 23.83 -10.41
C PRO A 478 -29.46 23.68 -10.99
N PRO A 479 -28.65 24.76 -10.98
CA PRO A 479 -27.25 24.69 -11.40
C PRO A 479 -26.48 23.58 -10.69
N ALA A 480 -25.63 22.86 -11.42
CA ALA A 480 -24.77 21.82 -10.89
C ALA A 480 -23.58 22.43 -10.13
N ARG A 481 -23.26 21.85 -8.98
CA ARG A 481 -22.09 22.21 -8.16
C ARG A 481 -21.00 21.16 -8.36
N PRO A 482 -19.73 21.57 -8.52
CA PRO A 482 -18.63 20.65 -8.71
C PRO A 482 -18.32 19.85 -7.44
N ALA A 483 -17.64 18.73 -7.62
CA ALA A 483 -17.10 17.93 -6.53
C ALA A 483 -16.06 18.71 -5.71
N PHE A 484 -15.92 18.36 -4.43
CA PHE A 484 -14.94 18.99 -3.55
C PHE A 484 -13.55 18.36 -3.72
N ILE A 485 -13.49 17.04 -3.93
CA ILE A 485 -12.29 16.27 -4.26
C ILE A 485 -12.69 15.25 -5.33
N TRP A 486 -11.87 15.04 -6.37
CA TRP A 486 -12.14 14.05 -7.42
C TRP A 486 -10.87 13.35 -7.94
N TYR A 487 -11.01 12.11 -8.40
CA TYR A 487 -9.89 11.34 -8.94
C TYR A 487 -10.30 10.27 -9.97
N PRO A 488 -9.48 10.04 -11.02
CA PRO A 488 -9.70 9.01 -12.01
C PRO A 488 -9.00 7.69 -11.64
N TYR A 489 -9.09 6.69 -12.53
CA TYR A 489 -8.38 5.41 -12.37
C TYR A 489 -6.86 5.61 -12.37
N GLY A 490 -6.37 6.53 -13.20
CA GLY A 490 -4.98 6.97 -13.19
C GLY A 490 -4.68 7.93 -12.04
N PRO A 491 -3.44 8.47 -11.99
CA PRO A 491 -3.08 9.54 -11.05
C PRO A 491 -3.97 10.76 -11.26
N SER A 492 -4.49 11.34 -10.18
CA SER A 492 -5.17 12.65 -10.23
C SER A 492 -4.15 13.76 -10.38
N GLU A 493 -4.35 14.68 -11.33
CA GLU A 493 -3.48 15.85 -11.51
C GLU A 493 -3.61 16.82 -10.31
N GLU A 494 -4.84 17.05 -9.85
CA GLU A 494 -5.14 17.99 -8.76
C GLU A 494 -4.86 17.38 -7.38
N PHE A 495 -5.10 16.08 -7.22
CA PHE A 495 -4.95 15.37 -5.95
C PHE A 495 -4.05 14.12 -6.06
N PRO A 496 -2.76 14.25 -6.40
CA PRO A 496 -1.87 13.09 -6.63
C PRO A 496 -1.76 12.14 -5.43
N VAL A 497 -1.94 12.67 -4.21
CA VAL A 497 -1.89 11.90 -2.96
C VAL A 497 -2.94 10.78 -2.88
N LEU A 498 -3.99 10.82 -3.72
CA LEU A 498 -5.03 9.80 -3.78
C LEU A 498 -4.58 8.50 -4.47
N GLY A 499 -3.43 8.50 -5.15
CA GLY A 499 -2.87 7.33 -5.82
C GLY A 499 -3.63 6.93 -7.09
N GLN A 500 -3.50 5.66 -7.49
CA GLN A 500 -4.05 5.09 -8.72
C GLN A 500 -4.68 3.71 -8.48
N GLY A 501 -5.43 3.19 -9.45
CA GLY A 501 -6.14 1.90 -9.38
C GLY A 501 -7.66 2.06 -9.42
N SER A 502 -8.39 1.00 -9.07
CA SER A 502 -9.85 0.98 -8.93
C SER A 502 -10.36 2.08 -7.97
N ARG A 503 -11.66 2.39 -8.02
CA ARG A 503 -12.24 3.56 -7.35
C ARG A 503 -13.57 3.23 -6.66
N SER A 504 -13.72 3.69 -5.43
CA SER A 504 -14.87 3.56 -4.56
C SER A 504 -14.69 4.52 -3.37
N ALA A 505 -14.93 5.82 -3.61
CA ALA A 505 -14.83 6.86 -2.58
C ALA A 505 -15.86 6.69 -1.46
N MET A 506 -15.44 6.83 -0.20
CA MET A 506 -16.32 6.78 0.98
C MET A 506 -15.97 7.91 1.97
N ALA A 507 -16.99 8.57 2.53
CA ALA A 507 -16.79 9.59 3.55
C ALA A 507 -16.78 8.97 4.95
N GLY A 508 -15.77 9.29 5.75
CA GLY A 508 -15.72 8.99 7.17
C GLY A 508 -16.05 10.20 8.05
N PRO A 509 -16.19 10.00 9.37
CA PRO A 509 -16.48 11.02 10.36
C PRO A 509 -15.30 11.99 10.56
N PHE A 510 -15.62 13.10 11.21
CA PHE A 510 -14.65 14.02 11.76
C PHE A 510 -14.24 13.58 13.17
N PHE A 511 -12.96 13.75 13.52
CA PHE A 511 -12.52 13.45 14.87
C PHE A 511 -12.82 14.62 15.82
N ASP A 512 -13.77 14.41 16.72
CA ASP A 512 -14.13 15.38 17.77
C ASP A 512 -13.66 14.90 19.14
N LYS A 513 -12.48 15.36 19.52
CA LYS A 513 -11.89 15.12 20.84
C LYS A 513 -12.73 15.67 22.01
N ASP A 514 -13.49 16.74 21.82
CA ASP A 514 -14.15 17.44 22.93
C ASP A 514 -15.39 16.70 23.44
N ASN A 515 -15.94 15.79 22.63
CA ASN A 515 -17.13 15.01 22.97
C ASN A 515 -16.82 13.54 23.28
N LEU A 516 -15.57 13.22 23.58
CA LEU A 516 -15.19 11.89 24.03
C LEU A 516 -15.62 11.65 25.48
N VAL A 517 -16.09 10.44 25.76
CA VAL A 517 -16.24 9.94 27.12
C VAL A 517 -14.92 9.27 27.47
N PRO A 518 -14.11 9.78 28.41
CA PRO A 518 -12.84 9.16 28.75
C PRO A 518 -13.07 7.82 29.45
N ILE A 519 -13.19 6.75 28.65
CA ILE A 519 -13.30 5.36 29.09
C ILE A 519 -11.89 4.77 29.24
N THR A 520 -10.95 5.18 28.37
CA THR A 520 -9.56 4.70 28.31
C THR A 520 -8.60 5.78 27.78
N ASN A 521 -7.29 5.65 28.03
CA ASN A 521 -6.23 6.50 27.43
C ASN A 521 -5.94 6.10 25.96
N SER A 522 -6.98 5.79 25.18
CA SER A 522 -6.88 5.20 23.83
C SER A 522 -7.27 6.17 22.70
N ALA A 523 -7.65 7.40 23.07
CA ALA A 523 -8.14 8.41 22.15
C ALA A 523 -7.04 8.92 21.23
N LEU A 524 -7.40 9.21 19.97
CA LEU A 524 -6.50 9.91 19.06
C LEU A 524 -6.04 11.26 19.66
N PRO A 525 -4.81 11.68 19.37
CA PRO A 525 -4.25 12.91 19.93
C PRO A 525 -4.88 14.16 19.31
N GLU A 526 -4.63 15.29 19.97
CA GLU A 526 -5.13 16.63 19.56
C GLU A 526 -4.87 16.97 18.09
N TYR A 527 -3.80 16.42 17.51
CA TYR A 527 -3.45 16.61 16.11
C TYR A 527 -4.61 16.33 15.14
N TYR A 528 -5.47 15.35 15.44
CA TYR A 528 -6.58 14.99 14.56
C TYR A 528 -7.86 15.77 14.87
N HIS A 529 -7.92 16.54 15.95
CA HIS A 529 -9.14 17.25 16.33
C HIS A 529 -9.57 18.19 15.20
N GLY A 530 -10.83 18.06 14.78
CA GLY A 530 -11.41 18.85 13.69
C GLY A 530 -11.09 18.35 12.28
N LYS A 531 -10.22 17.36 12.11
CA LYS A 531 -9.87 16.80 10.81
C LYS A 531 -10.91 15.78 10.33
N TRP A 532 -11.05 15.70 9.01
CA TRP A 532 -11.96 14.78 8.32
C TRP A 532 -11.20 13.52 7.89
N PHE A 533 -11.77 12.34 8.13
CA PHE A 533 -11.21 11.10 7.62
C PHE A 533 -11.98 10.68 6.37
N ILE A 534 -11.25 10.44 5.29
CA ILE A 534 -11.77 9.85 4.05
C ILE A 534 -11.14 8.48 3.87
N TYR A 535 -11.85 7.55 3.24
CA TYR A 535 -11.33 6.23 2.97
C TYR A 535 -11.79 5.74 1.61
N GLU A 536 -11.02 4.82 1.07
CA GLU A 536 -11.22 4.31 -0.27
C GLU A 536 -11.25 2.78 -0.20
N TRP A 537 -12.37 2.24 -0.65
CA TRP A 537 -12.69 0.83 -0.46
C TRP A 537 -11.91 -0.09 -1.40
N ALA A 538 -11.64 0.32 -2.65
CA ALA A 538 -11.03 -0.57 -3.65
C ALA A 538 -9.49 -0.68 -3.52
N ARG A 539 -8.85 0.41 -3.11
CA ARG A 539 -7.41 0.65 -2.89
C ARG A 539 -7.00 0.49 -1.42
N SER A 540 -7.97 0.27 -0.52
CA SER A 540 -7.75 -0.12 0.88
C SER A 540 -6.86 0.82 1.69
N TRP A 541 -7.22 2.11 1.72
CA TRP A 541 -6.51 3.10 2.53
C TRP A 541 -7.45 4.06 3.25
N ILE A 542 -6.90 4.74 4.27
CA ILE A 542 -7.53 5.84 4.98
C ILE A 542 -6.61 7.07 4.88
N LYS A 543 -7.18 8.24 4.61
CA LYS A 543 -6.47 9.52 4.59
C LYS A 543 -7.20 10.54 5.47
N VAL A 544 -6.43 11.52 5.92
CA VAL A 544 -6.90 12.60 6.77
C VAL A 544 -6.83 13.91 6.00
N VAL A 545 -7.96 14.61 5.94
CA VAL A 545 -8.12 15.92 5.31
C VAL A 545 -8.22 16.98 6.40
N THR A 546 -7.30 17.94 6.35
CA THR A 546 -7.35 19.16 7.17
C THR A 546 -8.02 20.24 6.35
N LEU A 547 -9.14 20.75 6.85
CA LEU A 547 -9.85 21.88 6.27
C LEU A 547 -9.47 23.16 7.00
N ASP A 548 -9.64 24.31 6.33
CA ASP A 548 -9.56 25.60 7.00
C ASP A 548 -10.70 25.75 8.02
N SER A 549 -10.61 26.76 8.90
CA SER A 549 -11.60 26.95 9.96
C SER A 549 -13.02 27.19 9.44
N ALA A 550 -13.17 27.72 8.22
CA ALA A 550 -14.46 27.96 7.60
C ALA A 550 -15.00 26.74 6.82
N ARG A 551 -14.24 25.63 6.78
CA ARG A 551 -14.56 24.40 6.04
C ARG A 551 -14.75 24.64 4.55
N GLN A 552 -14.03 25.63 4.02
CA GLN A 552 -14.12 26.06 2.64
C GLN A 552 -13.06 25.47 1.74
N GLU A 553 -11.85 25.30 2.26
CA GLU A 553 -10.67 24.94 1.49
C GLU A 553 -9.92 23.78 2.15
N ILE A 554 -9.23 22.99 1.33
CA ILE A 554 -8.33 21.93 1.78
C ILE A 554 -6.99 22.55 2.13
N VAL A 555 -6.58 22.45 3.38
CA VAL A 555 -5.27 22.90 3.86
C VAL A 555 -4.23 21.80 3.64
N GLN A 556 -4.60 20.55 3.89
CA GLN A 556 -3.70 19.40 3.80
C GLN A 556 -4.48 18.10 3.61
N MET A 557 -3.91 17.15 2.87
CA MET A 557 -4.34 15.76 2.85
C MET A 557 -3.12 14.86 3.09
N GLU A 558 -3.27 13.83 3.93
CA GLU A 558 -2.18 12.94 4.34
C GLU A 558 -2.65 11.51 4.57
N ASP A 559 -1.73 10.55 4.45
CA ASP A 559 -2.00 9.14 4.79
C ASP A 559 -2.25 8.97 6.28
N PHE A 560 -3.19 8.08 6.63
CA PHE A 560 -3.38 7.61 7.99
C PHE A 560 -2.92 6.16 8.10
N LEU A 561 -1.82 5.95 8.82
CA LEU A 561 -1.21 4.62 9.03
C LEU A 561 -0.96 3.88 7.70
N PRO A 562 -0.13 4.41 6.79
CA PRO A 562 0.13 3.79 5.48
C PRO A 562 0.70 2.36 5.56
N GLU A 563 1.33 2.01 6.67
CA GLU A 563 1.86 0.65 6.91
C GLU A 563 0.81 -0.32 7.47
N LEU A 564 -0.35 0.18 7.90
CA LEU A 564 -1.43 -0.67 8.40
C LEU A 564 -2.14 -1.32 7.22
N THR A 565 -2.00 -2.64 7.10
CA THR A 565 -2.74 -3.41 6.10
C THR A 565 -4.22 -3.51 6.47
N ILE A 566 -5.07 -2.85 5.69
CA ILE A 566 -6.53 -2.90 5.77
C ILE A 566 -7.06 -3.63 4.53
N SER A 567 -8.15 -4.38 4.65
CA SER A 567 -8.85 -5.03 3.54
C SER A 567 -10.20 -4.38 3.30
N LYS A 568 -10.26 -3.48 2.32
CA LYS A 568 -11.49 -2.84 1.82
C LYS A 568 -12.38 -2.25 2.93
N PRO A 569 -11.98 -1.12 3.52
CA PRO A 569 -12.74 -0.47 4.59
C PRO A 569 -14.14 -0.09 4.07
N ILE A 570 -15.20 -0.56 4.74
CA ILE A 570 -16.61 -0.36 4.31
C ILE A 570 -17.40 0.58 5.22
N ASP A 571 -16.99 0.67 6.49
CA ASP A 571 -17.53 1.63 7.44
C ASP A 571 -16.55 1.91 8.57
N PHE A 572 -16.59 3.12 9.12
CA PHE A 572 -15.59 3.67 10.03
C PHE A 572 -16.25 4.65 11.00
N LYS A 573 -16.08 4.43 12.31
CA LYS A 573 -16.68 5.26 13.39
C LYS A 573 -15.65 5.54 14.49
N PHE A 574 -15.75 6.69 15.14
CA PHE A 574 -15.07 6.94 16.40
C PHE A 574 -15.94 6.44 17.55
N GLY A 575 -15.38 5.61 18.42
CA GLY A 575 -16.04 5.23 19.66
C GLY A 575 -16.01 6.35 20.71
N PRO A 576 -16.82 6.24 21.77
CA PRO A 576 -16.83 7.22 22.86
C PRO A 576 -15.47 7.34 23.55
N ASP A 577 -14.64 6.32 23.49
CA ASP A 577 -13.26 6.29 24.01
C ASP A 577 -12.23 7.00 23.11
N GLY A 578 -12.67 7.51 21.95
CA GLY A 578 -11.84 8.17 20.96
C GLY A 578 -10.98 7.22 20.13
N SER A 579 -11.21 5.91 20.24
CA SER A 579 -10.60 4.93 19.34
C SER A 579 -11.41 4.82 18.05
N ILE A 580 -10.73 4.38 17.00
CA ILE A 580 -11.33 4.06 15.72
C ILE A 580 -11.91 2.66 15.80
N TYR A 581 -13.11 2.49 15.25
CA TYR A 581 -13.69 1.21 14.90
C TYR A 581 -13.82 1.16 13.39
N LEU A 582 -13.43 0.05 12.78
CA LEU A 582 -13.42 -0.12 11.33
C LEU A 582 -14.01 -1.48 10.96
N LEU A 583 -14.94 -1.48 10.01
CA LEU A 583 -15.39 -2.69 9.32
C LEU A 583 -14.60 -2.86 8.02
N GLU A 584 -14.08 -4.07 7.84
CA GLU A 584 -13.39 -4.52 6.63
C GLU A 584 -14.31 -5.46 5.87
N TYR A 585 -14.57 -5.18 4.59
CA TYR A 585 -15.43 -6.01 3.74
C TYR A 585 -14.75 -7.31 3.30
N GLY A 586 -13.42 -7.31 3.25
CA GLY A 586 -12.63 -8.39 2.69
C GLY A 586 -12.50 -8.34 1.16
N ASN A 587 -11.63 -9.16 0.60
CA ASN A 587 -11.22 -8.99 -0.79
C ASN A 587 -12.24 -9.45 -1.85
N ASP A 588 -13.12 -10.41 -1.55
CA ASP A 588 -14.03 -10.97 -2.55
C ASP A 588 -15.44 -10.40 -2.46
N TYR A 589 -16.00 -10.03 -3.61
CA TYR A 589 -17.34 -9.46 -3.68
C TYR A 589 -18.41 -10.52 -3.40
N PHE A 590 -19.35 -10.19 -2.51
CA PHE A 590 -20.53 -11.00 -2.19
C PHE A 590 -20.21 -12.41 -1.64
N LEU A 591 -18.98 -12.62 -1.17
CA LEU A 591 -18.51 -13.88 -0.60
C LEU A 591 -18.27 -13.75 0.91
N ASN A 592 -18.19 -14.91 1.57
CA ASN A 592 -17.83 -14.99 2.97
C ASN A 592 -16.30 -14.90 3.09
N ASN A 593 -15.81 -13.67 3.22
CA ASN A 593 -14.40 -13.35 3.28
C ASN A 593 -13.79 -13.70 4.66
N PRO A 594 -12.72 -14.51 4.72
CA PRO A 594 -12.03 -14.76 5.99
C PRO A 594 -11.32 -13.51 6.52
N ASP A 595 -10.99 -12.56 5.64
CA ASP A 595 -10.35 -11.28 5.95
C ASP A 595 -11.36 -10.14 6.20
N ALA A 596 -12.67 -10.41 6.19
CA ALA A 596 -13.67 -9.45 6.65
C ALA A 596 -13.72 -9.43 8.19
N ARG A 597 -13.44 -8.27 8.78
CA ARG A 597 -13.21 -8.12 10.22
C ARG A 597 -13.88 -6.86 10.76
N LEU A 598 -14.16 -6.89 12.05
CA LEU A 598 -14.38 -5.70 12.87
C LEU A 598 -13.09 -5.46 13.65
N ILE A 599 -12.45 -4.33 13.43
CA ILE A 599 -11.21 -3.97 14.12
C ILE A 599 -11.36 -2.68 14.92
N ARG A 600 -10.55 -2.54 15.96
CA ARG A 600 -10.40 -1.32 16.75
C ARG A 600 -8.96 -0.82 16.65
N ILE A 601 -8.78 0.46 16.35
CA ILE A 601 -7.48 1.13 16.31
C ILE A 601 -7.44 2.16 17.44
N SER A 602 -6.54 1.97 18.40
CA SER A 602 -6.35 2.85 19.55
C SER A 602 -5.00 3.53 19.54
N TYR A 603 -4.90 4.72 20.14
CA TYR A 603 -3.65 5.46 20.29
C TYR A 603 -3.14 5.40 21.73
N SER A 604 -1.85 5.11 21.93
CA SER A 604 -1.22 5.13 23.26
C SER A 604 -0.13 6.20 23.36
N ALA A 605 -0.40 7.21 24.17
CA ALA A 605 0.51 8.35 24.35
C ALA A 605 1.77 8.02 25.18
N LYS A 606 1.70 7.03 26.08
CA LYS A 606 2.75 6.76 27.09
C LYS A 606 3.53 5.48 26.82
N ASN A 607 2.82 4.40 26.51
CA ASN A 607 3.40 3.07 26.36
C ASN A 607 3.21 2.59 24.91
N ARG A 608 4.28 2.29 24.18
CA ARG A 608 4.13 1.78 22.82
C ARG A 608 3.70 0.32 22.90
N PRO A 609 2.69 -0.11 22.11
CA PRO A 609 2.30 -1.51 22.11
C PRO A 609 3.46 -2.38 21.60
N PRO A 610 3.55 -3.63 22.07
CA PRO A 610 4.52 -4.58 21.53
C PRO A 610 4.21 -4.87 20.07
N VAL A 611 5.16 -5.45 19.34
CA VAL A 611 4.99 -5.97 17.98
C VAL A 611 4.94 -7.49 18.05
N ALA A 612 3.79 -8.08 17.71
CA ALA A 612 3.60 -9.53 17.64
C ALA A 612 4.16 -10.09 16.33
N ASN A 613 5.05 -11.07 16.42
CA ASN A 613 5.55 -11.80 15.26
C ASN A 613 5.24 -13.30 15.40
N LEU A 614 4.29 -13.78 14.61
CA LEU A 614 3.92 -15.20 14.56
C LEU A 614 4.73 -15.90 13.48
N LEU A 615 5.54 -16.88 13.87
CA LEU A 615 6.26 -17.77 12.98
C LEU A 615 5.68 -19.19 13.06
N ALA A 616 5.42 -19.80 11.92
CA ALA A 616 5.06 -21.21 11.78
C ALA A 616 5.98 -21.86 10.73
N ASP A 617 6.55 -23.02 11.03
CA ASP A 617 7.37 -23.79 10.09
C ASP A 617 6.56 -24.31 8.90
N GLU A 618 5.33 -24.74 9.15
CA GLU A 618 4.34 -25.15 8.17
C GLU A 618 2.96 -24.57 8.51
N THR A 619 2.23 -24.13 7.49
CA THR A 619 0.85 -23.66 7.60
C THR A 619 -0.17 -24.65 7.06
N ALA A 620 0.27 -25.79 6.52
CA ALA A 620 -0.61 -26.84 6.04
C ALA A 620 0.07 -28.21 6.13
N GLY A 621 -0.68 -29.25 6.47
CA GLY A 621 -0.14 -30.60 6.56
C GLY A 621 -1.18 -31.70 6.67
N GLY A 622 -0.73 -32.94 6.47
CA GLY A 622 -1.52 -34.15 6.63
C GLY A 622 -1.89 -34.45 8.08
N ILE A 623 -2.80 -35.40 8.30
CA ILE A 623 -3.26 -35.76 9.66
C ILE A 623 -2.41 -36.93 10.22
N PRO A 624 -1.86 -36.80 11.44
CA PRO A 624 -1.91 -35.65 12.34
C PRO A 624 -0.92 -34.54 11.96
N PHE A 625 -1.37 -33.29 12.00
CA PHE A 625 -0.51 -32.12 11.70
C PHE A 625 0.16 -31.61 12.97
N ARG A 626 1.45 -31.30 12.89
CA ARG A 626 2.30 -30.90 14.03
C ARG A 626 3.24 -29.74 13.64
N PRO A 627 2.72 -28.53 13.43
CA PRO A 627 3.58 -27.38 13.16
C PRO A 627 4.36 -26.99 14.42
N THR A 628 5.54 -26.42 14.22
CA THR A 628 6.32 -25.70 15.22
C THR A 628 6.00 -24.21 15.11
N LEU A 629 5.47 -23.64 16.19
CA LEU A 629 5.08 -22.25 16.28
C LEU A 629 6.04 -21.51 17.21
N SER A 630 6.39 -20.28 16.83
CA SER A 630 7.29 -19.44 17.61
C SER A 630 6.87 -17.98 17.57
N ALA A 631 7.01 -17.30 18.71
CA ALA A 631 6.89 -15.85 18.83
C ALA A 631 8.26 -15.17 18.68
N ALA A 632 9.31 -15.91 18.29
CA ALA A 632 10.67 -15.40 18.12
C ALA A 632 10.68 -14.27 17.08
N GLY A 633 11.07 -13.06 17.52
CA GLY A 633 11.03 -11.84 16.71
C GLY A 633 9.91 -10.88 17.10
N SER A 634 9.02 -11.26 18.03
CA SER A 634 8.18 -10.29 18.71
C SER A 634 9.06 -9.36 19.55
N SER A 635 8.74 -8.07 19.58
CA SER A 635 9.58 -7.04 20.22
C SER A 635 8.74 -5.98 20.90
N ASP A 636 9.34 -5.22 21.82
CA ASP A 636 8.74 -4.02 22.37
C ASP A 636 9.59 -2.80 21.97
N PRO A 637 8.98 -1.72 21.44
CA PRO A 637 9.70 -0.47 21.20
C PRO A 637 10.26 0.17 22.48
N ASP A 638 9.69 -0.15 23.64
CA ASP A 638 10.13 0.29 24.97
C ASP A 638 11.05 -0.80 25.60
N PRO A 639 12.39 -0.61 25.59
CA PRO A 639 13.36 -1.68 25.81
C PRO A 639 13.44 -2.23 27.24
N GLU A 640 12.69 -1.65 28.19
CA GLU A 640 12.62 -2.13 29.57
C GLU A 640 11.47 -3.13 29.80
N ASP A 641 10.60 -3.35 28.80
CA ASP A 641 9.42 -4.19 28.94
C ASP A 641 9.71 -5.66 28.62
N SER A 642 9.19 -6.54 29.49
CA SER A 642 9.21 -7.98 29.26
C SER A 642 7.90 -8.41 28.62
N LEU A 643 7.99 -9.22 27.55
CA LEU A 643 6.83 -9.70 26.81
C LEU A 643 6.26 -11.00 27.39
N SER A 644 4.95 -11.16 27.28
CA SER A 644 4.25 -12.44 27.49
C SER A 644 3.47 -12.84 26.24
N TYR A 645 3.32 -14.14 26.02
CA TYR A 645 2.84 -14.72 24.77
C TYR A 645 1.68 -15.67 25.03
N ARG A 646 0.58 -15.53 24.29
CA ARG A 646 -0.61 -16.39 24.39
C ARG A 646 -1.02 -16.89 23.01
N TRP A 647 -1.11 -18.21 22.86
CA TRP A 647 -1.50 -18.88 21.62
C TRP A 647 -2.95 -19.32 21.67
N PHE A 648 -3.72 -18.99 20.65
CA PHE A 648 -5.10 -19.42 20.49
C PHE A 648 -5.26 -20.26 19.22
N LEU A 649 -6.02 -21.35 19.31
CA LEU A 649 -6.45 -22.16 18.17
C LEU A 649 -7.98 -22.19 18.15
N ASP A 650 -8.58 -21.74 17.05
CA ASP A 650 -10.03 -21.57 16.88
C ASP A 650 -10.68 -20.80 18.04
N GLY A 651 -10.04 -19.69 18.43
CA GLY A 651 -10.49 -18.81 19.52
C GLY A 651 -10.26 -19.37 20.93
N LYS A 652 -9.76 -20.59 21.08
CA LYS A 652 -9.48 -21.21 22.39
C LYS A 652 -8.02 -20.99 22.77
N LEU A 653 -7.76 -20.50 23.97
CA LEU A 653 -6.40 -20.40 24.52
C LEU A 653 -5.80 -21.80 24.66
N MET A 654 -4.64 -22.02 24.04
CA MET A 654 -3.96 -23.32 24.01
C MET A 654 -2.68 -23.33 24.84
N ALA A 655 -1.90 -22.24 24.81
CA ALA A 655 -0.60 -22.19 25.47
C ALA A 655 -0.18 -20.74 25.81
N GLU A 656 0.67 -20.60 26.83
CA GLU A 656 1.23 -19.32 27.29
C GLU A 656 2.77 -19.40 27.32
N THR A 657 3.39 -19.40 26.15
CA THR A 657 4.83 -19.72 25.95
C THR A 657 5.31 -19.10 24.64
N MET A 658 6.62 -18.84 24.53
CA MET A 658 7.22 -18.33 23.30
C MET A 658 7.18 -19.35 22.15
N GLU A 659 7.38 -20.63 22.46
CA GLU A 659 7.37 -21.73 21.48
C GLU A 659 6.25 -22.73 21.81
N TYR A 660 5.52 -23.19 20.79
CA TYR A 660 4.39 -24.10 20.94
C TYR A 660 4.29 -25.05 19.73
N SER A 661 3.96 -26.33 19.95
CA SER A 661 3.72 -27.29 18.87
C SER A 661 2.40 -28.05 19.11
N PRO A 662 1.28 -27.60 18.53
CA PRO A 662 -0.01 -28.27 18.66
C PRO A 662 -0.04 -29.59 17.88
N MET A 663 -0.89 -30.53 18.33
CA MET A 663 -1.25 -31.70 17.54
C MET A 663 -2.68 -31.53 17.04
N ILE A 664 -2.86 -31.35 15.74
CA ILE A 664 -4.17 -31.13 15.13
C ILE A 664 -4.56 -32.37 14.33
N THR A 665 -5.70 -32.97 14.69
CA THR A 665 -6.17 -34.23 14.10
C THR A 665 -7.47 -34.09 13.31
N GLN A 666 -8.14 -32.95 13.45
CA GLN A 666 -9.36 -32.66 12.72
C GLN A 666 -8.98 -32.03 11.37
N ALA A 667 -9.57 -32.53 10.29
CA ALA A 667 -9.40 -31.92 8.98
C ALA A 667 -10.17 -30.59 8.91
N GLY A 668 -9.62 -29.59 8.23
CA GLY A 668 -10.23 -28.28 8.04
C GLY A 668 -9.25 -27.12 8.19
N SER A 669 -9.77 -25.91 8.03
CA SER A 669 -9.05 -24.67 8.33
C SER A 669 -9.18 -24.36 9.82
N HIS A 670 -8.05 -24.09 10.48
CA HIS A 670 -7.97 -23.73 11.89
C HIS A 670 -7.34 -22.34 12.04
N SER A 671 -8.02 -21.43 12.75
CA SER A 671 -7.50 -20.08 13.01
C SER A 671 -6.45 -20.14 14.12
N LEU A 672 -5.22 -19.69 13.83
CA LEU A 672 -4.13 -19.58 14.79
C LEU A 672 -3.86 -18.11 15.08
N ARG A 673 -3.84 -17.74 16.36
CA ARG A 673 -3.58 -16.37 16.81
C ARG A 673 -2.54 -16.35 17.91
N LEU A 674 -1.54 -15.49 17.76
CA LEU A 674 -0.57 -15.10 18.78
C LEU A 674 -0.98 -13.73 19.33
N GLU A 675 -1.18 -13.66 20.63
CA GLU A 675 -1.35 -12.41 21.38
C GLU A 675 -0.06 -12.18 22.18
N VAL A 676 0.55 -11.01 22.01
CA VAL A 676 1.73 -10.56 22.74
C VAL A 676 1.31 -9.40 23.62
N SER A 677 1.78 -9.39 24.87
CA SER A 677 1.50 -8.29 25.80
C SER A 677 2.75 -7.85 26.55
N ASP A 678 2.80 -6.57 26.86
CA ASP A 678 3.86 -5.96 27.66
C ASP A 678 3.47 -5.86 29.15
N LEU A 679 4.35 -5.27 29.97
CA LEU A 679 4.11 -5.13 31.42
C LEU A 679 3.12 -4.02 31.75
N ALA A 680 3.01 -3.00 30.89
CA ALA A 680 2.06 -1.91 31.03
C ALA A 680 0.63 -2.30 30.61
N GLY A 681 0.45 -3.49 30.03
CA GLY A 681 -0.81 -4.08 29.63
C GLY A 681 -1.26 -3.74 28.21
N SER A 682 -0.41 -3.11 27.39
CA SER A 682 -0.70 -3.02 25.95
C SER A 682 -0.48 -4.39 25.31
N THR A 683 -1.20 -4.64 24.23
CA THR A 683 -1.15 -5.91 23.52
C THR A 683 -0.93 -5.69 22.03
N SER A 684 -0.51 -6.73 21.33
CA SER A 684 -0.61 -6.81 19.88
C SER A 684 -0.88 -8.24 19.48
N GLU A 685 -1.45 -8.40 18.29
CA GLU A 685 -1.87 -9.71 17.81
C GLU A 685 -1.32 -9.97 16.41
N SER A 686 -1.03 -11.23 16.14
CA SER A 686 -0.67 -11.72 14.81
C SER A 686 -1.41 -13.05 14.59
N SER A 687 -2.01 -13.23 13.42
CA SER A 687 -2.86 -14.39 13.12
C SER A 687 -2.55 -15.00 11.76
N THR A 688 -2.78 -16.30 11.64
CA THR A 688 -2.70 -17.05 10.38
C THR A 688 -3.68 -18.23 10.39
N VAL A 689 -3.85 -18.92 9.27
CA VAL A 689 -4.73 -20.09 9.15
C VAL A 689 -3.89 -21.34 8.90
N LEU A 690 -4.16 -22.40 9.67
CA LEU A 690 -3.57 -23.72 9.49
C LEU A 690 -4.54 -24.63 8.72
N ALA A 691 -4.15 -25.12 7.54
CA ALA A 691 -4.94 -26.05 6.75
C ALA A 691 -4.57 -27.51 7.04
N VAL A 692 -5.46 -28.26 7.69
CA VAL A 692 -5.17 -29.62 8.18
C VAL A 692 -5.92 -30.67 7.36
N GLY A 693 -5.19 -31.70 6.93
CA GLY A 693 -5.72 -32.80 6.11
C GLY A 693 -5.31 -32.75 4.65
N ASN A 694 -4.38 -31.87 4.27
CA ASN A 694 -3.70 -31.87 2.98
C ASN A 694 -2.23 -31.46 3.18
N ALA A 695 -1.27 -32.31 2.83
CA ALA A 695 0.15 -32.01 2.93
C ALA A 695 0.66 -31.37 1.63
N ARG A 696 1.68 -30.51 1.71
CA ARG A 696 2.31 -29.97 0.50
C ARG A 696 2.96 -31.11 -0.30
N PRO A 697 2.74 -31.20 -1.61
CA PRO A 697 3.38 -32.21 -2.44
C PRO A 697 4.90 -32.10 -2.43
N GLU A 698 5.60 -33.23 -2.35
CA GLU A 698 7.05 -33.27 -2.44
C GLU A 698 7.49 -33.55 -3.88
N LEU A 699 8.32 -32.67 -4.45
CA LEU A 699 8.92 -32.91 -5.76
C LEU A 699 10.41 -33.23 -5.65
N THR A 700 10.85 -34.15 -6.50
CA THR A 700 12.27 -34.36 -6.78
C THR A 700 12.59 -33.88 -8.18
N LEU A 701 13.75 -33.25 -8.33
CA LEU A 701 14.28 -32.80 -9.61
C LEU A 701 15.75 -33.19 -9.69
N ALA A 702 16.04 -34.24 -10.44
CA ALA A 702 17.39 -34.74 -10.66
C ALA A 702 17.92 -34.18 -11.98
N LEU A 703 19.15 -33.66 -11.95
CA LEU A 703 19.89 -33.17 -13.11
C LEU A 703 21.17 -33.98 -13.26
N ASN A 704 21.57 -34.32 -14.49
CA ASN A 704 22.89 -34.90 -14.72
C ASN A 704 24.01 -33.88 -14.43
N GLY A 705 25.24 -34.30 -14.14
CA GLY A 705 26.38 -33.38 -13.98
C GLY A 705 26.23 -32.33 -12.85
N ASN A 706 26.95 -31.22 -12.96
CA ASN A 706 26.98 -30.19 -11.92
C ASN A 706 25.61 -29.51 -11.74
N ARG A 707 25.11 -29.42 -10.51
CA ARG A 707 23.82 -28.77 -10.20
C ARG A 707 23.93 -27.32 -9.69
N SER A 708 25.14 -26.80 -9.51
CA SER A 708 25.40 -25.46 -8.96
C SER A 708 25.82 -24.45 -10.03
N PHE A 709 26.43 -24.91 -11.12
CA PHE A 709 27.00 -24.08 -12.19
C PHE A 709 26.72 -24.67 -13.58
N LEU A 710 26.45 -23.79 -14.55
CA LEU A 710 26.42 -24.16 -15.97
C LEU A 710 27.84 -24.15 -16.54
N LEU A 711 28.51 -25.31 -16.49
CA LEU A 711 29.90 -25.43 -16.94
C LEU A 711 30.06 -25.28 -18.47
N PRO A 712 31.18 -24.70 -18.96
CA PRO A 712 31.44 -24.51 -20.38
C PRO A 712 31.38 -25.82 -21.17
N GLY A 713 30.80 -25.77 -22.37
CA GLY A 713 30.66 -26.94 -23.25
C GLY A 713 29.48 -27.86 -22.91
N ARG A 714 28.75 -27.59 -21.83
CA ARG A 714 27.54 -28.34 -21.46
C ARG A 714 26.31 -27.80 -22.20
N ASN A 715 26.18 -28.16 -23.47
CA ASN A 715 25.10 -27.71 -24.34
C ASN A 715 23.78 -28.50 -24.20
N GLN A 716 23.76 -29.54 -23.38
CA GLN A 716 22.57 -30.37 -23.13
C GLN A 716 22.52 -30.81 -21.66
N LEU A 717 21.37 -30.58 -21.02
CA LEU A 717 21.11 -30.95 -19.62
C LEU A 717 19.99 -31.97 -19.60
N THR A 718 20.28 -33.17 -19.10
CA THR A 718 19.28 -34.25 -18.95
C THR A 718 18.72 -34.21 -17.53
N TYR A 719 17.41 -34.31 -17.41
CA TYR A 719 16.73 -34.21 -16.12
C TYR A 719 15.63 -35.25 -15.96
N THR A 720 15.22 -35.45 -14.71
CA THR A 720 14.06 -36.25 -14.33
C THR A 720 13.38 -35.59 -13.13
N ALA A 721 12.08 -35.36 -13.25
CA ALA A 721 11.22 -34.86 -12.20
C ALA A 721 10.27 -35.97 -11.75
N SER A 722 9.92 -35.97 -10.46
CA SER A 722 8.84 -36.80 -9.93
C SER A 722 8.13 -36.09 -8.79
N VAL A 723 6.90 -36.52 -8.52
CA VAL A 723 6.05 -35.99 -7.46
C VAL A 723 5.62 -37.10 -6.50
N SER A 724 5.58 -36.79 -5.22
CA SER A 724 5.04 -37.62 -4.16
C SER A 724 4.02 -36.81 -3.36
N ASP A 725 2.79 -37.31 -3.36
CA ASP A 725 1.67 -36.76 -2.59
C ASP A 725 0.90 -37.95 -2.00
N PRO A 726 1.07 -38.24 -0.69
CA PRO A 726 0.43 -39.38 -0.04
C PRO A 726 -1.10 -39.33 -0.11
N GLU A 727 -1.69 -38.16 0.07
CA GLU A 727 -3.13 -37.92 0.11
C GLU A 727 -3.78 -38.12 -1.26
N ASP A 728 -3.25 -37.48 -2.31
CA ASP A 728 -3.73 -37.64 -3.68
C ASP A 728 -3.49 -39.07 -4.19
N ARG A 729 -2.36 -39.69 -3.82
CA ARG A 729 -2.09 -41.11 -4.15
C ARG A 729 -3.10 -42.03 -3.48
N ALA A 730 -3.39 -41.83 -2.21
CA ALA A 730 -4.38 -42.63 -1.48
C ALA A 730 -5.80 -42.44 -2.04
N ALA A 731 -6.12 -41.23 -2.54
CA ALA A 731 -7.38 -40.91 -3.19
C ALA A 731 -7.47 -41.37 -4.66
N GLY A 732 -6.37 -41.87 -5.25
CA GLY A 732 -6.30 -42.22 -6.67
C GLY A 732 -6.39 -41.02 -7.62
N LYS A 733 -5.99 -39.83 -7.15
CA LYS A 733 -6.07 -38.54 -7.86
C LYS A 733 -4.71 -37.94 -8.25
N LEU A 734 -3.60 -38.57 -7.83
CA LEU A 734 -2.26 -38.14 -8.23
C LEU A 734 -2.12 -38.25 -9.76
N ASP A 735 -1.96 -37.10 -10.41
CA ASP A 735 -1.84 -37.00 -11.86
C ASP A 735 -0.48 -36.39 -12.24
N GLU A 736 0.49 -37.26 -12.55
CA GLU A 736 1.85 -36.84 -12.89
C GLU A 736 1.90 -35.96 -14.16
N SER A 737 0.86 -35.96 -15.01
CA SER A 737 0.80 -35.09 -16.19
C SER A 737 0.58 -33.62 -15.85
N LYS A 738 0.15 -33.31 -14.62
CA LYS A 738 -0.02 -31.94 -14.11
C LYS A 738 1.26 -31.34 -13.52
N VAL A 739 2.36 -32.08 -13.47
CA VAL A 739 3.66 -31.53 -13.04
C VAL A 739 4.14 -30.57 -14.11
N LEU A 740 4.28 -29.30 -13.75
CA LEU A 740 4.79 -28.25 -14.62
C LEU A 740 6.31 -28.21 -14.50
N VAL A 741 7.00 -28.62 -15.56
CA VAL A 741 8.47 -28.50 -15.66
C VAL A 741 8.84 -27.34 -16.57
N ASN A 742 9.58 -26.37 -16.03
CA ASN A 742 10.03 -25.18 -16.74
C ASN A 742 11.56 -25.14 -16.81
N ALA A 743 12.10 -24.64 -17.92
CA ALA A 743 13.54 -24.40 -18.05
C ALA A 743 13.80 -23.09 -18.82
N THR A 744 14.32 -22.08 -18.14
CA THR A 744 14.54 -20.77 -18.76
C THR A 744 15.73 -20.03 -18.14
N TRP A 745 16.18 -18.98 -18.81
CA TRP A 745 17.12 -18.01 -18.25
C TRP A 745 16.37 -17.04 -17.34
N VAL A 746 16.89 -16.83 -16.14
CA VAL A 746 16.40 -15.84 -15.18
C VAL A 746 17.49 -14.78 -15.05
N GLU A 747 17.20 -13.61 -15.60
CA GLU A 747 18.14 -12.47 -15.63
C GLU A 747 18.24 -11.78 -14.27
N ASP A 748 17.13 -11.73 -13.52
CA ASP A 748 17.10 -11.15 -12.17
C ASP A 748 17.89 -12.03 -11.18
N PRO A 749 19.05 -11.55 -10.67
CA PRO A 749 19.86 -12.32 -9.74
C PRO A 749 19.16 -12.54 -8.39
N GLN A 750 18.25 -11.65 -7.97
CA GLN A 750 17.52 -11.80 -6.70
C GLN A 750 16.50 -12.93 -6.78
N LEU A 751 15.71 -12.95 -7.85
CA LEU A 751 14.78 -14.06 -8.10
C LEU A 751 15.52 -15.39 -8.25
N ALA A 752 16.58 -15.44 -9.05
CA ALA A 752 17.37 -16.66 -9.23
C ALA A 752 17.93 -17.18 -7.90
N ASP A 753 18.43 -16.27 -7.05
CA ASP A 753 18.98 -16.63 -5.75
C ASP A 753 17.90 -17.04 -4.74
N GLY A 754 16.75 -16.35 -4.71
CA GLY A 754 15.60 -16.72 -3.90
C GLY A 754 15.06 -18.11 -4.29
N LEU A 755 14.99 -18.41 -5.59
CA LEU A 755 14.59 -19.74 -6.09
C LEU A 755 15.60 -20.82 -5.69
N ARG A 756 16.90 -20.51 -5.69
CA ARG A 756 17.95 -21.43 -5.26
C ARG A 756 17.85 -21.75 -3.76
N ARG A 757 17.57 -20.73 -2.94
CA ARG A 757 17.41 -20.87 -1.48
C ARG A 757 16.06 -21.47 -1.07
N GLY A 758 15.12 -21.59 -2.02
CA GLY A 758 13.75 -22.03 -1.74
C GLY A 758 12.91 -20.96 -1.03
N GLU A 759 13.37 -19.70 -1.05
CA GLU A 759 12.70 -18.55 -0.45
C GLU A 759 11.69 -17.91 -1.43
N ALA A 760 11.92 -18.04 -2.74
CA ALA A 760 11.00 -17.54 -3.77
C ALA A 760 9.99 -18.63 -4.21
N GLN A 761 8.75 -18.23 -4.43
CA GLN A 761 7.72 -19.08 -5.03
C GLN A 761 7.81 -19.04 -6.56
N LEU A 762 7.60 -20.18 -7.20
CA LEU A 762 7.42 -20.25 -8.64
C LEU A 762 6.02 -19.71 -9.01
N PRO A 763 5.89 -19.01 -10.15
CA PRO A 763 4.58 -18.70 -10.68
C PRO A 763 3.81 -19.99 -11.00
N SER A 764 2.47 -19.95 -10.94
CA SER A 764 1.62 -21.10 -11.31
C SER A 764 1.71 -21.46 -12.80
N GLY A 765 2.18 -20.53 -13.63
CA GLY A 765 2.41 -20.68 -15.07
C GLY A 765 3.90 -20.78 -15.42
N ASP A 766 4.27 -20.33 -16.61
CA ASP A 766 5.66 -20.37 -17.06
C ASP A 766 6.54 -19.41 -16.24
N LEU A 767 7.69 -19.91 -15.79
CA LEU A 767 8.70 -19.15 -15.04
C LEU A 767 9.20 -17.92 -15.82
N ALA A 768 9.19 -17.98 -17.15
CA ALA A 768 9.58 -16.86 -18.01
C ALA A 768 8.73 -15.59 -17.78
N TYR A 769 7.50 -15.74 -17.27
CA TYR A 769 6.58 -14.63 -16.96
C TYR A 769 6.43 -14.36 -15.46
N SER A 770 7.39 -14.77 -14.63
CA SER A 770 7.40 -14.51 -13.18
C SER A 770 7.23 -13.03 -12.81
N ALA A 771 7.82 -12.12 -13.58
CA ALA A 771 7.61 -10.68 -13.43
C ALA A 771 6.13 -10.30 -13.64
N GLY A 772 5.44 -10.92 -14.60
CA GLY A 772 4.03 -10.69 -14.87
C GLY A 772 3.12 -11.13 -13.73
N ALA A 773 3.42 -12.26 -13.11
CA ALA A 773 2.73 -12.72 -11.90
C ALA A 773 2.90 -11.71 -10.75
N SER A 774 4.12 -11.21 -10.54
CA SER A 774 4.44 -10.22 -9.51
C SER A 774 3.73 -8.88 -9.75
N LEU A 775 3.65 -8.44 -11.00
CA LEU A 775 2.92 -7.24 -11.40
C LEU A 775 1.41 -7.37 -11.13
N ILE A 776 0.82 -8.55 -11.38
CA ILE A 776 -0.59 -8.81 -11.07
C ILE A 776 -0.84 -8.81 -9.55
N GLU A 777 0.07 -9.40 -8.77
CA GLU A 777 -0.01 -9.42 -7.31
C GLU A 777 0.15 -8.03 -6.70
N GLY A 778 1.02 -7.19 -7.26
CA GLY A 778 1.16 -5.78 -6.88
C GLY A 778 0.07 -4.85 -7.43
N SER A 779 -0.92 -5.39 -8.16
CA SER A 779 -2.04 -4.64 -8.73
C SER A 779 -3.36 -5.02 -8.05
N ASP A 780 -4.41 -4.25 -8.32
CA ASP A 780 -5.77 -4.50 -7.86
C ASP A 780 -6.51 -5.58 -8.67
N CYS A 781 -5.84 -6.25 -9.62
CA CYS A 781 -6.46 -7.23 -10.50
C CYS A 781 -7.13 -8.40 -9.76
N TYR A 782 -6.60 -8.79 -8.60
CA TYR A 782 -7.15 -9.87 -7.76
C TYR A 782 -8.49 -9.52 -7.09
N THR A 783 -8.89 -8.25 -7.10
CA THR A 783 -10.22 -7.78 -6.67
C THR A 783 -11.32 -8.35 -7.56
N CYS A 784 -11.05 -8.50 -8.86
CA CYS A 784 -12.04 -8.93 -9.84
C CYS A 784 -11.73 -10.30 -10.45
N HIS A 785 -10.46 -10.69 -10.54
CA HIS A 785 -10.04 -11.95 -11.15
C HIS A 785 -9.41 -12.86 -10.10
N LYS A 786 -9.61 -14.17 -10.24
CA LYS A 786 -8.78 -15.17 -9.55
C LYS A 786 -8.08 -16.01 -10.59
N GLU A 787 -7.00 -16.68 -10.19
CA GLU A 787 -6.28 -17.54 -11.13
C GLU A 787 -7.17 -18.65 -11.69
N ARG A 788 -7.97 -19.31 -10.84
CA ARG A 788 -8.71 -20.53 -11.18
C ARG A 788 -10.19 -20.54 -10.78
N ALA A 789 -10.70 -19.46 -10.21
CA ALA A 789 -12.10 -19.33 -9.83
C ALA A 789 -12.73 -18.10 -10.50
N GLU A 790 -13.99 -18.20 -10.88
CA GLU A 790 -14.75 -17.03 -11.31
C GLU A 790 -15.01 -16.13 -10.09
N ASN A 791 -14.88 -14.82 -10.28
CA ASN A 791 -15.25 -13.81 -9.30
C ASN A 791 -16.11 -12.76 -10.02
N VAL A 792 -15.81 -11.46 -9.90
CA VAL A 792 -16.44 -10.42 -10.72
C VAL A 792 -16.13 -10.65 -12.20
N GLY A 793 -14.87 -10.93 -12.52
CA GLY A 793 -14.39 -11.33 -13.85
C GLY A 793 -14.15 -12.83 -13.97
N PRO A 794 -13.84 -13.32 -15.20
CA PRO A 794 -13.46 -14.71 -15.41
C PRO A 794 -12.16 -15.07 -14.68
N ALA A 795 -11.98 -16.35 -14.38
CA ALA A 795 -10.69 -16.85 -13.92
C ALA A 795 -9.60 -16.61 -14.98
N TYR A 796 -8.36 -16.34 -14.57
CA TYR A 796 -7.24 -16.23 -15.52
C TYR A 796 -7.05 -17.50 -16.34
N LEU A 797 -7.24 -18.68 -15.74
CA LEU A 797 -7.21 -19.95 -16.46
C LEU A 797 -8.29 -20.03 -17.55
N ALA A 798 -9.50 -19.50 -17.31
CA ALA A 798 -10.55 -19.46 -18.34
C ALA A 798 -10.19 -18.52 -19.50
N VAL A 799 -9.44 -17.44 -19.21
CA VAL A 799 -8.87 -16.57 -20.26
C VAL A 799 -7.83 -17.34 -21.07
N ALA A 800 -6.92 -18.06 -20.42
CA ALA A 800 -5.89 -18.89 -21.05
C ALA A 800 -6.46 -20.07 -21.87
N GLU A 801 -7.59 -20.63 -21.46
CA GLU A 801 -8.31 -21.67 -22.22
C GLU A 801 -8.99 -21.11 -23.47
N ARG A 802 -9.39 -19.83 -23.44
CA ARG A 802 -10.10 -19.17 -24.53
C ARG A 802 -9.17 -18.58 -25.59
N TYR A 803 -8.01 -18.06 -25.18
CA TYR A 803 -7.06 -17.39 -26.06
C TYR A 803 -5.76 -18.17 -26.14
N GLU A 804 -5.34 -18.50 -27.36
CA GLU A 804 -4.05 -19.16 -27.60
C GLU A 804 -2.89 -18.23 -27.21
N ASP A 805 -1.85 -18.78 -26.59
CA ASP A 805 -0.63 -18.05 -26.21
C ASP A 805 0.18 -17.65 -27.46
N THR A 806 -0.15 -16.48 -28.01
CA THR A 806 0.50 -15.91 -29.20
C THR A 806 0.80 -14.44 -28.98
N PRO A 807 1.87 -13.88 -29.59
CA PRO A 807 2.20 -12.46 -29.46
C PRO A 807 1.04 -11.52 -29.82
N ALA A 808 0.23 -11.87 -30.82
CA ALA A 808 -0.93 -11.08 -31.23
C ALA A 808 -2.03 -11.05 -30.15
N ASN A 809 -2.31 -12.18 -29.51
CA ASN A 809 -3.29 -12.24 -28.41
C ASN A 809 -2.75 -11.54 -27.17
N ILE A 810 -1.46 -11.67 -26.86
CA ILE A 810 -0.81 -10.97 -25.75
C ILE A 810 -0.98 -9.46 -25.91
N THR A 811 -0.57 -8.88 -27.04
CA THR A 811 -0.68 -7.44 -27.30
C THR A 811 -2.15 -6.97 -27.29
N MET A 812 -3.07 -7.74 -27.87
CA MET A 812 -4.49 -7.40 -27.88
C MET A 812 -5.08 -7.36 -26.47
N LEU A 813 -4.85 -8.40 -25.65
CA LEU A 813 -5.35 -8.49 -24.29
C LEU A 813 -4.68 -7.45 -23.38
N ALA A 814 -3.39 -7.18 -23.55
CA ALA A 814 -2.69 -6.12 -22.84
C ALA A 814 -3.35 -4.75 -23.08
N GLY A 815 -3.69 -4.46 -24.35
CA GLY A 815 -4.46 -3.26 -24.69
C GLY A 815 -5.85 -3.22 -24.03
N LYS A 816 -6.47 -4.38 -23.78
CA LYS A 816 -7.75 -4.48 -23.05
C LYS A 816 -7.59 -4.31 -21.54
N VAL A 817 -6.48 -4.76 -20.94
CA VAL A 817 -6.15 -4.49 -19.53
C VAL A 817 -5.99 -2.99 -19.30
N ILE A 818 -5.25 -2.31 -20.19
CA ILE A 818 -4.97 -0.87 -20.08
C ILE A 818 -6.25 -0.05 -20.25
N LYS A 819 -7.08 -0.36 -21.26
CA LYS A 819 -8.29 0.42 -21.57
C LYS A 819 -9.52 0.03 -20.76
N GLY A 820 -9.52 -1.18 -20.18
CA GLY A 820 -10.72 -1.82 -19.67
C GLY A 820 -11.67 -2.22 -20.80
N GLY A 821 -12.92 -2.51 -20.44
CA GLY A 821 -14.02 -2.64 -21.41
C GLY A 821 -15.05 -3.72 -21.09
N ASN A 822 -16.00 -3.91 -22.00
CA ASN A 822 -17.16 -4.79 -21.85
C ASN A 822 -17.19 -5.92 -22.92
N GLY A 823 -18.10 -6.89 -22.77
CA GLY A 823 -18.70 -7.66 -23.86
C GLY A 823 -18.05 -9.00 -24.22
N ASN A 824 -16.82 -9.28 -23.78
CA ASN A 824 -16.16 -10.54 -24.13
C ASN A 824 -16.63 -11.71 -23.25
N TRP A 825 -17.00 -11.44 -21.99
CA TRP A 825 -17.37 -12.42 -20.97
C TRP A 825 -18.73 -12.10 -20.33
N GLY A 826 -19.67 -11.56 -21.12
CA GLY A 826 -20.98 -11.08 -20.66
C GLY A 826 -21.04 -9.57 -20.48
N GLU A 827 -22.04 -9.09 -19.73
CA GLU A 827 -22.30 -7.66 -19.47
C GLU A 827 -21.39 -7.05 -18.38
N ARG A 828 -20.47 -7.83 -17.79
CA ARG A 828 -19.58 -7.38 -16.72
C ARG A 828 -18.42 -6.59 -17.30
N LEU A 829 -18.25 -5.36 -16.82
CA LEU A 829 -17.25 -4.41 -17.27
C LEU A 829 -15.96 -4.59 -16.47
N MET A 830 -14.82 -4.60 -17.17
CA MET A 830 -13.49 -4.64 -16.59
C MET A 830 -12.95 -3.21 -16.48
N SER A 831 -12.56 -2.79 -15.27
CA SER A 831 -11.90 -1.51 -15.02
C SER A 831 -10.59 -1.37 -15.82
N GLY A 832 -10.31 -0.17 -16.30
CA GLY A 832 -9.09 0.12 -17.04
C GLY A 832 -7.89 0.40 -16.13
N HIS A 833 -6.70 0.05 -16.60
CA HIS A 833 -5.42 0.31 -15.93
C HIS A 833 -4.55 1.23 -16.79
N PRO A 834 -4.95 2.50 -17.01
CA PRO A 834 -4.31 3.39 -17.97
C PRO A 834 -2.85 3.74 -17.62
N ALA A 835 -2.44 3.53 -16.36
CA ALA A 835 -1.08 3.78 -15.89
C ALA A 835 -0.09 2.66 -16.26
N LEU A 836 -0.55 1.47 -16.65
CA LEU A 836 0.34 0.37 -17.03
C LEU A 836 0.99 0.65 -18.38
N SER A 837 2.30 0.40 -18.47
CA SER A 837 2.98 0.39 -19.76
C SER A 837 2.52 -0.80 -20.60
N GLN A 838 2.59 -0.67 -21.93
CA GLN A 838 2.28 -1.79 -22.84
C GLN A 838 3.14 -3.02 -22.52
N SER A 839 4.43 -2.83 -22.20
CA SER A 839 5.36 -3.91 -21.89
C SER A 839 4.99 -4.66 -20.61
N ASP A 840 4.60 -3.94 -19.55
CA ASP A 840 4.21 -4.55 -18.28
C ASP A 840 2.91 -5.33 -18.46
N ALA A 841 1.92 -4.74 -19.13
CA ALA A 841 0.64 -5.38 -19.42
C ALA A 841 0.82 -6.64 -20.30
N GLU A 842 1.73 -6.62 -21.28
CA GLU A 842 2.07 -7.81 -22.10
C GLU A 842 2.73 -8.89 -21.25
N THR A 843 3.59 -8.53 -20.29
CA THR A 843 4.22 -9.48 -19.37
C THR A 843 3.19 -10.12 -18.43
N MET A 844 2.25 -9.33 -17.89
CA MET A 844 1.12 -9.81 -17.08
C MET A 844 0.22 -10.76 -17.87
N VAL A 845 -0.12 -10.41 -19.12
CA VAL A 845 -0.94 -11.27 -20.00
C VAL A 845 -0.20 -12.53 -20.41
N GLY A 846 1.10 -12.45 -20.67
CA GLY A 846 1.94 -13.62 -20.91
C GLY A 846 1.87 -14.62 -19.76
N TYR A 847 1.93 -14.14 -18.52
CA TYR A 847 1.69 -14.99 -17.35
C TYR A 847 0.30 -15.63 -17.39
N ILE A 848 -0.76 -14.84 -17.61
CA ILE A 848 -2.14 -15.34 -17.66
C ILE A 848 -2.29 -16.45 -18.70
N LEU A 849 -1.85 -16.23 -19.94
CA LEU A 849 -1.98 -17.24 -21.01
C LEU A 849 -1.11 -18.47 -20.74
N SER A 850 0.03 -18.32 -20.07
CA SER A 850 0.90 -19.44 -19.71
C SER A 850 0.27 -20.44 -18.74
N LEU A 851 -0.80 -20.08 -18.03
CA LEU A 851 -1.52 -20.98 -17.11
C LEU A 851 -2.13 -22.22 -17.78
N ASN A 852 -2.35 -22.16 -19.09
CA ASN A 852 -2.87 -23.28 -19.89
C ASN A 852 -1.78 -23.97 -20.72
N ASN A 853 -0.53 -23.52 -20.63
CA ASN A 853 0.57 -24.16 -21.34
C ASN A 853 1.01 -25.42 -20.61
N GLY A 854 1.22 -26.51 -21.36
CA GLY A 854 1.88 -27.70 -20.84
C GLY A 854 3.37 -27.43 -20.62
N GLY A 855 3.90 -27.91 -19.49
CA GLY A 855 5.33 -27.90 -19.22
C GLY A 855 6.13 -28.84 -20.12
N LEU A 856 7.45 -28.82 -19.91
CA LEU A 856 8.34 -29.85 -20.44
C LEU A 856 7.96 -31.24 -19.86
N PRO A 857 8.29 -32.35 -20.55
CA PRO A 857 8.00 -33.69 -20.04
C PRO A 857 8.76 -33.98 -18.74
N LEU A 858 8.23 -34.87 -17.90
CA LEU A 858 8.85 -35.26 -16.61
C LEU A 858 10.30 -35.75 -16.73
N ALA A 859 10.68 -36.33 -17.86
CA ALA A 859 12.05 -36.69 -18.16
C ALA A 859 12.40 -36.25 -19.58
N GLY A 860 13.56 -35.62 -19.74
CA GLY A 860 13.95 -35.07 -21.02
C GLY A 860 15.32 -34.46 -21.02
N ALA A 861 15.60 -33.70 -22.08
CA ALA A 861 16.82 -32.93 -22.20
C ALA A 861 16.52 -31.51 -22.66
N VAL A 862 17.09 -30.53 -21.99
CA VAL A 862 17.02 -29.10 -22.36
C VAL A 862 18.36 -28.63 -22.90
N ARG A 863 18.30 -27.62 -23.77
CA ARG A 863 19.48 -26.95 -24.34
C ARG A 863 19.38 -25.48 -23.97
N PRO A 864 20.20 -24.98 -23.03
CA PRO A 864 20.10 -23.61 -22.55
C PRO A 864 20.19 -22.54 -23.65
N GLY A 865 20.94 -22.80 -24.73
CA GLY A 865 21.14 -21.81 -25.79
C GLY A 865 21.92 -20.59 -25.29
N ASP A 866 21.71 -19.44 -25.96
CA ASP A 866 22.24 -18.15 -25.53
C ASP A 866 21.24 -17.48 -24.58
N GLY A 867 21.73 -16.87 -23.50
CA GLY A 867 20.92 -16.13 -22.54
C GLY A 867 21.80 -15.47 -21.47
N SER A 868 21.15 -14.75 -20.55
CA SER A 868 21.83 -13.99 -19.50
C SER A 868 21.33 -14.38 -18.10
N GLY A 869 22.13 -14.13 -17.06
CA GLY A 869 21.79 -14.51 -15.68
C GLY A 869 22.02 -15.99 -15.37
N SER A 870 21.10 -16.59 -14.60
CA SER A 870 21.16 -18.01 -14.21
C SER A 870 20.18 -18.85 -15.01
N TYR A 871 20.58 -20.07 -15.37
CA TYR A 871 19.67 -21.00 -16.04
C TYR A 871 18.93 -21.84 -14.98
N VAL A 872 17.60 -21.71 -14.94
CA VAL A 872 16.77 -22.33 -13.91
C VAL A 872 15.96 -23.46 -14.52
N LEU A 873 16.09 -24.66 -13.95
CA LEU A 873 15.17 -25.77 -14.16
C LEU A 873 14.28 -25.88 -12.93
N ALA A 874 12.97 -25.86 -13.13
CA ALA A 874 11.99 -25.83 -12.06
C ALA A 874 10.90 -26.88 -12.32
N ALA A 875 10.42 -27.51 -11.25
CA ALA A 875 9.27 -28.39 -11.28
C ALA A 875 8.29 -27.95 -10.19
N SER A 876 7.02 -27.83 -10.53
CA SER A 876 5.94 -27.58 -9.57
C SER A 876 4.78 -28.54 -9.81
N TYR A 877 4.05 -28.84 -8.73
CA TYR A 877 2.82 -29.62 -8.81
C TYR A 877 1.82 -29.02 -7.83
N ARG A 878 0.62 -28.74 -8.33
CA ARG A 878 -0.53 -28.34 -7.53
C ARG A 878 -1.43 -29.55 -7.35
N ASP A 879 -1.64 -29.94 -6.09
CA ASP A 879 -2.49 -31.09 -5.76
C ASP A 879 -3.98 -30.81 -6.01
N ASN A 880 -4.84 -31.77 -5.66
CA ASN A 880 -6.29 -31.62 -5.79
C ASN A 880 -6.97 -31.11 -4.52
N GLY A 881 -6.21 -30.80 -3.46
CA GLY A 881 -6.70 -30.45 -2.14
C GLY A 881 -7.38 -31.60 -1.40
N GLY A 882 -7.71 -31.35 -0.13
CA GLY A 882 -8.51 -32.26 0.68
C GLY A 882 -10.02 -32.01 0.53
N LYS A 883 -10.82 -32.78 1.27
CA LYS A 883 -12.30 -32.61 1.29
C LYS A 883 -12.72 -31.22 1.82
N SER A 884 -11.90 -30.61 2.65
CA SER A 884 -12.17 -29.35 3.37
C SER A 884 -10.93 -28.46 3.49
N THR A 885 -9.94 -28.67 2.63
CA THR A 885 -8.68 -27.91 2.61
C THR A 885 -8.34 -27.52 1.17
N PRO A 886 -7.83 -26.30 0.94
CA PRO A 886 -7.50 -25.84 -0.40
C PRO A 886 -6.34 -26.64 -0.99
N PRO A 887 -6.24 -26.68 -2.32
CA PRO A 887 -5.08 -27.27 -2.98
C PRO A 887 -3.78 -26.54 -2.64
N LEU A 888 -2.68 -27.29 -2.52
CA LEU A 888 -1.35 -26.77 -2.25
C LEU A 888 -0.42 -27.01 -3.43
N THR A 889 0.57 -26.13 -3.56
CA THR A 889 1.64 -26.27 -4.56
C THR A 889 2.92 -26.70 -3.88
N GLY A 890 3.46 -27.82 -4.34
CA GLY A 890 4.85 -28.23 -4.10
C GLY A 890 5.75 -27.71 -5.21
N GLN A 891 7.01 -27.43 -4.88
CA GLN A 891 8.00 -26.99 -5.87
C GLN A 891 9.42 -27.49 -5.59
N ARG A 892 10.21 -27.63 -6.66
CA ARG A 892 11.64 -27.94 -6.61
C ARG A 892 12.38 -27.24 -7.75
N THR A 893 13.51 -26.63 -7.43
CA THR A 893 14.34 -25.88 -8.38
C THR A 893 15.78 -26.40 -8.41
N VAL A 894 16.42 -26.25 -9.57
CA VAL A 894 17.86 -26.37 -9.77
C VAL A 894 18.31 -25.11 -10.51
N VAL A 895 19.08 -24.27 -9.82
CA VAL A 895 19.58 -22.99 -10.35
C VAL A 895 21.03 -23.15 -10.75
N LEU A 896 21.30 -23.14 -12.05
CA LEU A 896 22.65 -23.21 -12.61
C LEU A 896 23.20 -21.81 -12.81
N ARG A 897 24.11 -21.41 -11.93
CA ARG A 897 24.78 -20.10 -12.00
C ARG A 897 25.80 -20.06 -13.15
N PRO A 898 26.10 -18.88 -13.71
CA PRO A 898 27.24 -18.73 -14.61
C PRO A 898 28.54 -19.11 -13.89
N THR A 899 29.60 -19.47 -14.63
CA THR A 899 30.89 -19.82 -14.01
C THR A 899 31.67 -18.62 -13.50
N ARG A 900 31.18 -17.40 -13.70
CA ARG A 900 31.73 -16.15 -13.18
C ARG A 900 30.57 -15.28 -12.69
N LEU A 901 30.65 -14.85 -11.43
CA LEU A 901 29.59 -14.13 -10.74
C LEU A 901 30.18 -13.16 -9.72
N GLU A 902 29.51 -12.03 -9.52
CA GLU A 902 29.88 -11.06 -8.49
C GLU A 902 29.72 -11.69 -7.09
N ALA A 903 30.61 -11.34 -6.16
CA ALA A 903 30.80 -12.06 -4.90
C ALA A 903 29.59 -11.99 -3.96
N GLU A 904 28.82 -10.91 -4.00
CA GLU A 904 27.58 -10.71 -3.27
C GLU A 904 26.41 -11.57 -3.78
N HIS A 905 26.47 -11.99 -5.05
CA HIS A 905 25.53 -12.95 -5.64
C HIS A 905 26.04 -14.40 -5.45
N ALA A 906 27.30 -14.57 -5.06
CA ALA A 906 27.87 -15.85 -4.65
C ALA A 906 27.62 -16.17 -3.17
N HIS A 907 27.62 -15.14 -2.30
CA HIS A 907 27.61 -15.29 -0.85
C HIS A 907 26.21 -15.52 -0.25
N ASP A 908 26.09 -16.58 0.56
CA ASP A 908 24.88 -17.00 1.28
C ASP A 908 24.69 -16.38 2.68
N GLY A 909 25.41 -15.29 3.02
CA GLY A 909 25.39 -14.68 4.37
C GLY A 909 25.06 -13.18 4.37
N LEU A 910 24.82 -12.65 5.57
CA LEU A 910 24.29 -11.29 5.82
C LEU A 910 25.29 -10.15 5.60
N TYR A 911 26.58 -10.43 5.43
CA TYR A 911 27.61 -9.37 5.43
C TYR A 911 27.93 -8.90 4.01
N ARG A 912 27.33 -7.77 3.61
CA ARG A 912 27.68 -7.01 2.40
C ARG A 912 28.34 -5.70 2.83
N ALA A 913 29.49 -5.36 2.27
CA ALA A 913 30.17 -4.10 2.56
C ALA A 913 30.14 -3.21 1.31
N ALA A 914 29.67 -1.97 1.47
CA ALA A 914 29.85 -0.93 0.46
C ALA A 914 31.22 -0.28 0.67
N VAL A 915 32.03 -0.15 -0.38
CA VAL A 915 33.29 0.60 -0.32
C VAL A 915 33.00 2.10 -0.32
N PRO A 916 33.37 2.88 0.71
CA PRO A 916 33.16 4.33 0.71
C PRO A 916 34.14 5.02 -0.26
N GLY A 917 33.68 5.84 -1.21
CA GLY A 917 34.61 6.66 -1.99
C GLY A 917 34.15 7.40 -3.26
N SER A 918 33.01 7.10 -3.87
CA SER A 918 32.56 7.81 -5.09
C SER A 918 31.15 8.36 -4.91
N GLY A 919 30.99 9.65 -5.17
CA GLY A 919 29.74 10.40 -5.02
C GLY A 919 28.61 10.02 -5.98
N GLN A 920 28.46 8.77 -6.40
CA GLN A 920 27.21 8.23 -6.95
C GLN A 920 27.15 6.74 -6.58
N ASN A 921 25.94 6.21 -6.36
CA ASN A 921 25.60 4.82 -6.00
C ASN A 921 26.05 3.77 -7.06
N MET A 922 27.34 3.74 -7.40
CA MET A 922 27.98 2.59 -8.03
C MET A 922 28.54 1.76 -6.87
N ALA A 923 27.69 0.93 -6.30
CA ALA A 923 28.11 -0.06 -5.31
C ALA A 923 29.07 -1.04 -6.00
N PHE A 924 30.37 -0.96 -5.69
CA PHE A 924 31.19 -2.17 -5.74
C PHE A 924 30.62 -3.08 -4.66
N LYS A 925 29.82 -4.06 -5.06
CA LYS A 925 29.16 -4.97 -4.15
C LYS A 925 30.15 -6.08 -3.78
N VAL A 926 31.10 -5.74 -2.95
CA VAL A 926 32.19 -6.64 -2.55
C VAL A 926 31.86 -7.34 -1.23
N VAL A 927 32.46 -8.50 -1.00
CA VAL A 927 32.45 -9.16 0.32
C VAL A 927 33.74 -8.78 1.05
N SER A 928 33.64 -7.91 2.05
CA SER A 928 34.78 -7.49 2.88
C SER A 928 35.05 -8.49 4.01
N PHE A 929 36.32 -8.77 4.25
CA PHE A 929 36.78 -9.72 5.27
C PHE A 929 37.42 -8.96 6.43
N ARG A 930 37.00 -9.30 7.66
CA ARG A 930 37.69 -8.91 8.90
C ARG A 930 38.50 -10.09 9.43
N PRO A 931 39.42 -9.89 10.39
CA PRO A 931 40.08 -11.00 11.07
C PRO A 931 39.05 -12.00 11.63
N GLY A 932 39.10 -13.25 11.13
CA GLY A 932 38.15 -14.32 11.49
C GLY A 932 36.83 -14.32 10.69
N GLY A 933 36.66 -13.39 9.74
CA GLY A 933 35.51 -13.35 8.83
C GLY A 933 35.59 -14.42 7.74
N TRP A 934 34.43 -14.83 7.25
CA TRP A 934 34.29 -15.84 6.21
C TRP A 934 33.13 -15.56 5.28
N MET A 935 33.22 -16.06 4.05
CA MET A 935 32.15 -16.06 3.06
C MET A 935 31.67 -17.51 2.87
N ARG A 936 30.36 -17.75 3.06
CA ARG A 936 29.72 -19.06 2.83
C ARG A 936 29.15 -19.14 1.41
N LEU A 937 29.36 -20.30 0.79
CA LEU A 937 28.71 -20.76 -0.43
C LEU A 937 27.94 -22.04 -0.07
N ALA A 938 26.62 -22.00 -0.04
CA ALA A 938 25.78 -23.09 0.44
C ALA A 938 25.55 -24.16 -0.62
N ASP A 939 25.54 -25.43 -0.19
CA ASP A 939 25.21 -26.63 -0.98
C ASP A 939 25.86 -26.70 -2.38
N ILE A 940 27.18 -26.50 -2.44
CA ILE A 940 27.93 -26.49 -3.71
C ILE A 940 28.28 -27.91 -4.16
N ASP A 941 27.83 -28.25 -5.36
CA ASP A 941 28.25 -29.45 -6.07
C ASP A 941 29.63 -29.24 -6.70
N LEU A 942 30.62 -29.99 -6.17
CA LEU A 942 32.00 -29.95 -6.61
C LEU A 942 32.27 -30.81 -7.85
N SER A 943 31.28 -31.55 -8.36
CA SER A 943 31.47 -32.45 -9.50
C SER A 943 31.89 -31.68 -10.76
N GLY A 944 33.00 -32.10 -11.37
CA GLY A 944 33.54 -31.49 -12.58
C GLY A 944 34.32 -30.19 -12.36
N LEU A 945 34.37 -29.63 -11.14
CA LEU A 945 35.12 -28.41 -10.83
C LEU A 945 36.60 -28.72 -10.61
N ARG A 946 37.48 -27.82 -11.07
CA ARG A 946 38.95 -27.94 -10.94
C ARG A 946 39.54 -26.91 -10.01
N ALA A 947 38.97 -25.71 -9.95
CA ALA A 947 39.44 -24.63 -9.11
C ALA A 947 38.33 -23.60 -8.87
N PHE A 948 38.49 -22.85 -7.78
CA PHE A 948 37.81 -21.58 -7.58
C PHE A 948 38.76 -20.44 -7.90
N THR A 949 38.25 -19.37 -8.50
CA THR A 949 38.98 -18.13 -8.75
C THR A 949 38.30 -16.97 -8.05
N PHE A 950 39.09 -16.03 -7.53
CA PHE A 950 38.59 -14.86 -6.83
C PHE A 950 39.36 -13.63 -7.28
N ASP A 951 38.66 -12.58 -7.69
CA ASP A 951 39.21 -11.25 -7.92
C ASP A 951 39.20 -10.52 -6.57
N LEU A 952 40.36 -10.46 -5.90
CA LEU A 952 40.49 -9.98 -4.52
C LEU A 952 41.34 -8.71 -4.41
N HIS A 953 40.96 -7.84 -3.50
CA HIS A 953 41.78 -6.70 -3.06
C HIS A 953 42.21 -6.95 -1.62
N ALA A 954 43.51 -6.86 -1.33
CA ALA A 954 44.07 -7.08 0.00
C ALA A 954 44.60 -5.77 0.58
N ASN A 955 44.09 -5.39 1.76
CA ASN A 955 44.63 -4.26 2.52
C ASN A 955 45.88 -4.64 3.33
N ALA A 956 46.01 -5.92 3.68
CA ALA A 956 47.09 -6.46 4.49
C ALA A 956 47.55 -7.83 3.98
N PRO A 957 48.79 -8.26 4.28
CA PRO A 957 49.22 -9.62 4.02
C PRO A 957 48.37 -10.62 4.81
N GLY A 958 48.04 -11.76 4.20
CA GLY A 958 47.23 -12.79 4.84
C GLY A 958 47.27 -14.12 4.12
N GLU A 959 46.38 -15.02 4.51
CA GLU A 959 46.17 -16.32 3.90
C GLU A 959 44.68 -16.54 3.64
N LEU A 960 44.35 -16.83 2.39
CA LEU A 960 42.99 -17.12 1.96
C LEU A 960 42.83 -18.64 1.83
N GLU A 961 41.86 -19.20 2.54
CA GLU A 961 41.59 -20.63 2.63
C GLU A 961 40.20 -20.94 2.09
N LEU A 962 40.07 -22.01 1.30
CA LEU A 962 38.78 -22.60 0.93
C LEU A 962 38.56 -23.86 1.78
N ARG A 963 37.48 -23.88 2.56
CA ARG A 963 37.16 -24.94 3.53
C ARG A 963 35.83 -25.61 3.25
N TYR A 964 35.73 -26.89 3.59
CA TYR A 964 34.57 -27.75 3.36
C TYR A 964 33.75 -27.94 4.64
N GLY A 965 32.44 -27.67 4.56
CA GLY A 965 31.44 -27.90 5.60
C GLY A 965 31.31 -26.82 6.68
N SER A 966 32.41 -26.22 7.13
CA SER A 966 32.40 -25.14 8.14
C SER A 966 33.62 -24.21 8.01
N PRO A 967 33.63 -23.02 8.65
CA PRO A 967 34.81 -22.13 8.68
C PRO A 967 36.07 -22.77 9.28
N GLU A 968 35.93 -23.80 10.13
CA GLU A 968 37.03 -24.59 10.68
C GLU A 968 37.16 -25.98 10.04
N GLY A 969 36.40 -26.25 8.98
CA GLY A 969 36.30 -27.55 8.33
C GLY A 969 37.54 -27.98 7.54
N GLU A 970 37.43 -29.08 6.78
CA GLU A 970 38.54 -29.61 5.96
C GLU A 970 39.05 -28.53 5.00
N LEU A 971 40.37 -28.29 5.02
CA LEU A 971 41.01 -27.38 4.09
C LEU A 971 41.10 -28.02 2.69
N LEU A 972 40.46 -27.39 1.70
CA LEU A 972 40.50 -27.83 0.31
C LEU A 972 41.65 -27.19 -0.46
N ALA A 973 41.86 -25.89 -0.26
CA ALA A 973 42.87 -25.11 -0.96
C ALA A 973 43.26 -23.89 -0.13
N GLN A 974 44.47 -23.39 -0.30
CA GLN A 974 44.92 -22.15 0.32
C GLN A 974 45.90 -21.39 -0.58
N THR A 975 46.03 -20.09 -0.34
CA THR A 975 47.05 -19.25 -0.95
C THR A 975 47.40 -18.08 -0.04
N LYS A 976 48.60 -17.54 -0.18
CA LYS A 976 49.00 -16.30 0.50
C LYS A 976 48.53 -15.10 -0.30
N THR A 977 48.13 -14.05 0.40
CA THR A 977 47.76 -12.75 -0.19
C THR A 977 48.79 -11.70 0.24
N SER A 978 49.11 -10.78 -0.66
CA SER A 978 49.91 -9.59 -0.37
C SER A 978 49.07 -8.34 -0.62
N PRO A 979 49.35 -7.20 0.03
CA PRO A 979 48.61 -5.97 -0.20
C PRO A 979 48.62 -5.58 -1.69
N THR A 980 47.46 -5.23 -2.23
CA THR A 980 47.28 -4.78 -3.61
C THR A 980 47.57 -3.28 -3.74
N GLU A 981 48.09 -2.84 -4.89
CA GLU A 981 48.38 -1.41 -5.14
C GLU A 981 47.08 -0.67 -5.50
N GLY A 982 46.78 0.48 -4.90
CA GLY A 982 45.55 1.23 -5.22
C GLY A 982 44.27 0.58 -4.66
N TRP A 983 43.33 1.40 -4.17
CA TRP A 983 42.16 0.91 -3.43
C TRP A 983 41.12 0.16 -4.28
N ASN A 984 41.21 0.23 -5.60
CA ASN A 984 40.28 -0.37 -6.56
C ASN A 984 40.92 -1.47 -7.43
N GLU A 985 42.18 -1.83 -7.20
CA GLU A 985 42.82 -2.91 -7.95
C GLU A 985 42.62 -4.26 -7.27
N THR A 986 42.38 -5.29 -8.08
CA THR A 986 42.22 -6.68 -7.62
C THR A 986 43.29 -7.58 -8.23
N GLU A 987 43.80 -8.53 -7.45
CA GLU A 987 44.57 -9.66 -7.93
C GLU A 987 43.65 -10.87 -8.11
N ARG A 988 43.73 -11.52 -9.28
CA ARG A 988 43.04 -12.79 -9.50
C ARG A 988 43.81 -13.94 -8.87
N VAL A 989 43.22 -14.55 -7.85
CA VAL A 989 43.77 -15.72 -7.17
C VAL A 989 43.04 -16.98 -7.57
N ARG A 990 43.78 -18.07 -7.69
CA ARG A 990 43.28 -19.38 -8.09
C ARG A 990 43.54 -20.40 -6.98
N LEU A 991 42.47 -21.02 -6.49
CA LEU A 991 42.46 -22.04 -5.45
C LEU A 991 42.10 -23.42 -6.07
N PRO A 992 43.10 -24.27 -6.37
CA PRO A 992 42.87 -25.56 -7.02
C PRO A 992 42.22 -26.56 -6.06
N LEU A 993 41.20 -27.28 -6.52
CA LEU A 993 40.52 -28.30 -5.72
C LEU A 993 41.31 -29.62 -5.71
N PRO A 994 41.31 -30.37 -4.59
CA PRO A 994 41.94 -31.69 -4.52
C PRO A 994 41.20 -32.69 -5.42
N ALA A 995 41.94 -33.57 -6.09
CA ALA A 995 41.35 -34.64 -6.89
C ALA A 995 40.50 -35.60 -6.04
N GLY A 996 39.25 -35.82 -6.44
CA GLY A 996 38.34 -36.76 -5.80
C GLY A 996 36.87 -36.36 -5.96
N THR A 997 35.96 -37.35 -5.97
CA THR A 997 34.52 -37.11 -5.95
C THR A 997 34.07 -36.82 -4.52
N ARG A 998 33.64 -35.59 -4.24
CA ARG A 998 33.02 -35.19 -2.97
C ARG A 998 31.52 -34.98 -3.19
N THR A 999 30.74 -35.24 -2.15
CA THR A 999 29.32 -34.86 -2.12
C THR A 999 29.19 -33.35 -2.03
N ALA A 1000 28.05 -32.81 -2.47
CA ALA A 1000 27.75 -31.40 -2.28
C ALA A 1000 27.75 -31.05 -0.78
N ALA A 1001 28.27 -29.87 -0.45
CA ALA A 1001 28.26 -29.31 0.90
C ALA A 1001 28.50 -27.81 0.86
N ASP A 1002 28.35 -27.16 2.02
CA ASP A 1002 28.73 -25.77 2.18
C ASP A 1002 30.24 -25.59 2.04
N LEU A 1003 30.66 -24.52 1.39
CA LEU A 1003 32.05 -24.10 1.30
C LEU A 1003 32.23 -22.75 2.00
N TYR A 1004 33.38 -22.58 2.64
CA TYR A 1004 33.73 -21.37 3.36
C TYR A 1004 35.05 -20.82 2.80
N LEU A 1005 35.02 -19.60 2.28
CA LEU A 1005 36.23 -18.83 2.00
C LEU A 1005 36.58 -18.07 3.27
N VAL A 1006 37.73 -18.38 3.86
CA VAL A 1006 38.17 -17.81 5.14
C VAL A 1006 39.45 -17.02 4.91
N TRP A 1007 39.47 -15.76 5.35
CA TRP A 1007 40.67 -14.93 5.26
C TRP A 1007 41.33 -14.81 6.64
N LYS A 1008 42.51 -15.42 6.78
CA LYS A 1008 43.33 -15.34 7.99
C LYS A 1008 44.37 -14.23 7.85
N GLY A 1009 44.47 -13.39 8.87
CA GLY A 1009 45.45 -12.31 8.94
C GLY A 1009 45.15 -11.37 10.11
N GLU A 1010 46.10 -10.48 10.41
CA GLU A 1010 45.90 -9.38 11.34
C GLU A 1010 45.56 -8.12 10.53
N GLY A 1011 44.33 -7.61 10.67
CA GLY A 1011 43.92 -6.36 10.05
C GLY A 1011 44.63 -5.16 10.68
N GLY A 1012 44.70 -4.04 9.98
CA GLY A 1012 45.16 -2.76 10.56
C GLY A 1012 44.23 -2.26 11.69
N VAL A 1013 44.39 -1.01 12.14
CA VAL A 1013 43.44 -0.37 13.06
C VAL A 1013 42.74 0.77 12.32
N VAL A 1014 41.41 0.73 12.31
CA VAL A 1014 40.60 1.83 11.78
C VAL A 1014 39.98 2.56 12.96
N SER A 1015 40.23 3.87 13.05
CA SER A 1015 39.52 4.75 13.97
C SER A 1015 38.16 5.11 13.38
N ASP A 1016 37.08 4.90 14.14
CA ASP A 1016 35.79 5.49 13.79
C ASP A 1016 35.77 7.00 14.12
N ASP A 1017 34.72 7.68 13.66
CA ASP A 1017 34.55 9.14 13.80
C ASP A 1017 34.37 9.58 15.27
N MET A 1018 34.27 8.62 16.20
CA MET A 1018 34.19 8.82 17.65
C MET A 1018 35.49 8.44 18.39
N GLY A 1019 36.56 8.08 17.66
CA GLY A 1019 37.86 7.75 18.22
C GLY A 1019 37.98 6.33 18.78
N HIS A 1020 37.02 5.45 18.54
CA HIS A 1020 37.17 4.03 18.88
C HIS A 1020 38.06 3.33 17.84
N HIS A 1021 38.94 2.47 18.34
CA HIS A 1021 39.79 1.64 17.51
C HIS A 1021 39.11 0.29 17.27
N ARG A 1022 38.77 -0.01 16.01
CA ARG A 1022 38.32 -1.35 15.60
C ARG A 1022 39.37 -2.04 14.72
N PRO A 1023 39.41 -3.38 14.69
CA PRO A 1023 40.17 -4.12 13.69
C PRO A 1023 39.75 -3.67 12.29
N GLY A 1024 40.71 -3.28 11.47
CA GLY A 1024 40.53 -2.91 10.08
C GLY A 1024 40.24 -4.12 9.21
N ASP A 1025 39.60 -3.88 8.07
CA ASP A 1025 39.29 -4.92 7.10
C ASP A 1025 40.59 -5.46 6.46
N LEU A 1026 40.69 -6.77 6.30
CA LEU A 1026 41.80 -7.49 5.65
C LEU A 1026 41.83 -7.26 4.13
N GLY A 1027 40.68 -7.00 3.55
CA GLY A 1027 40.49 -6.87 2.11
C GLY A 1027 39.06 -7.24 1.71
N TRP A 1028 38.81 -7.33 0.41
CA TRP A 1028 37.50 -7.67 -0.14
C TRP A 1028 37.61 -8.52 -1.40
N VAL A 1029 36.52 -9.21 -1.74
CA VAL A 1029 36.37 -10.00 -2.98
C VAL A 1029 35.26 -9.40 -3.81
N ASP A 1030 35.53 -9.17 -5.09
CA ASP A 1030 34.59 -8.57 -6.06
C ASP A 1030 33.94 -9.61 -6.96
N VAL A 1031 34.73 -10.52 -7.53
CA VAL A 1031 34.21 -11.57 -8.42
C VAL A 1031 34.70 -12.95 -7.99
N MET A 1032 33.79 -13.91 -8.03
CA MET A 1032 34.05 -15.33 -7.86
C MET A 1032 33.86 -16.06 -9.20
N GLY A 1033 34.72 -17.03 -9.47
CA GLY A 1033 34.61 -17.89 -10.63
C GLY A 1033 34.95 -19.35 -10.34
N VAL A 1034 34.54 -20.23 -11.24
CA VAL A 1034 34.87 -21.66 -11.22
C VAL A 1034 35.42 -22.12 -12.56
N GLU A 1035 36.34 -23.09 -12.50
CA GLU A 1035 36.98 -23.74 -13.67
C GLU A 1035 36.59 -25.20 -13.85
#